data_AF-A0A8H7XPC0-F1
#
_entry.id   AF-A0A8H7XPC0-F1
#
_cell.length_a   1.000
_cell.length_b   1.000
_cell.length_c   1.000
_cell.angle_alpha   90.00
_cell.angle_beta   90.00
_cell.angle_gamma   90.00
#
_symmetry.space_group_name_H-M   'P 1'
#
loop_
_entity.id
_entity.type
_entity.pdbx_description
1 polymer ?
#
loop_
_entity_poly.entity_id
_entity_poly.type
_entity_poly.pdbx_seq_one_letter_code
_entity_poly.pdbx_strand_id
1 'polypeptide(L)'
;MFTTARLRLRGSTPNDADNLLALYNDPRVAPWITEGYIVPKHASYLETINAFIASCVLSCVVEELESGEFVGLCSFVGQGEAKNRNAIMCIALLPRHWSKGYGAEVMGFLIDYAFHDMGMHRVSLTVFEGNERAMALYRRLGFVEEGRHRKIVWMNGGWKDTYYMGILEDEWRERKQRQAEAEQTLSLTTTTTTNANNTTDTEIPYEPPFLPVLLSLAAYLYLLSTTNALSESITNAPLLGPLLTGILLGPSVAGLITPALQESLIALGYIGLLLIVFEAGLSTHLPLLFANAGLSCAAALTGILVPIALSMALLKSAYGYTSLQSFAAGAALCSTSLGTTLALLTPPLRRTRVGSVLMAAALLDDIVGLVIAGIIPGLAGAEAGGEGVKWETIVRPILVSIAFGAGTPALAWIVRKSVLYLMSSAERAHGQLGAHLSTSARIGRRVLDLIQDTRTQLFLTVLALSAFVAGTKYAGTSELFGAYLAGALLAYIFTFESLGDATTTRVEVNDAESPKSPSVSPVSDLSETTAAHAPSSSPPPSDIHEPESNHYISHEPINLPFAAFTAHLQPILAPLLGPIFFASIGAAIPVGSLFTIHIAGGGVSHAVVWKGLVYALLMVLAKMVVGVWMLVWPAPRGRAGHGRKRERARSSWLTSIRAVWDKMKKLRSKCSESENGLGYGCAREASTVEEGGVCEHSPDTAKRGRASTALETRRTAGSEHHDEHDLGDGGHVHEPSPRRAAALLGLAMVARGEIALIVAQLARPLLVDGRLGLGLGGDEEPYAVVIWAIVVSTFGGAVGVGMLLGSWRRRRRDGGEEVSGVGFGI
;
A
#
# COMPACT_ATOMS: atom_id res chain seq x y z
N MET A 1 -25.00 -29.85 -38.12
CA MET A 1 -25.53 -29.35 -36.83
C MET A 1 -24.34 -29.14 -35.95
N PHE A 2 -24.17 -27.94 -35.41
CA PHE A 2 -22.98 -27.56 -34.65
C PHE A 2 -23.39 -27.01 -33.29
N THR A 3 -22.50 -27.09 -32.32
CA THR A 3 -22.72 -26.63 -30.95
C THR A 3 -21.49 -25.87 -30.46
N THR A 4 -21.74 -24.70 -29.91
CA THR A 4 -20.78 -23.89 -29.14
C THR A 4 -21.06 -24.07 -27.65
N ALA A 5 -20.45 -23.27 -26.78
CA ALA A 5 -20.63 -23.41 -25.33
C ALA A 5 -22.09 -23.17 -24.87
N ARG A 6 -22.82 -22.27 -25.54
CA ARG A 6 -24.18 -21.84 -25.16
C ARG A 6 -25.18 -21.85 -26.32
N LEU A 7 -24.72 -21.98 -27.57
CA LEU A 7 -25.56 -21.88 -28.77
C LEU A 7 -25.46 -23.11 -29.65
N ARG A 8 -26.58 -23.45 -30.28
CA ARG A 8 -26.72 -24.52 -31.27
C ARG A 8 -27.00 -23.91 -32.63
N LEU A 9 -26.24 -24.33 -33.64
CA LEU A 9 -26.34 -23.85 -35.01
C LEU A 9 -26.84 -25.00 -35.90
N ARG A 10 -28.03 -24.83 -36.47
CA ARG A 10 -28.70 -25.87 -37.28
C ARG A 10 -29.29 -25.30 -38.57
N GLY A 11 -29.62 -26.18 -39.51
CA GLY A 11 -30.38 -25.79 -40.69
C GLY A 11 -31.74 -25.19 -40.32
N SER A 12 -32.23 -24.28 -41.17
CA SER A 12 -33.59 -23.77 -41.11
C SER A 12 -34.60 -24.89 -41.40
N THR A 13 -35.77 -24.80 -40.76
CA THR A 13 -36.90 -25.71 -40.95
C THR A 13 -38.16 -24.89 -41.25
N PRO A 14 -39.24 -25.49 -41.79
CA PRO A 14 -40.51 -24.78 -42.00
C PRO A 14 -41.07 -24.13 -40.72
N ASN A 15 -40.75 -24.66 -39.54
CA ASN A 15 -41.19 -24.12 -38.25
C ASN A 15 -40.45 -22.82 -37.84
N ASP A 16 -39.31 -22.50 -38.49
CA ASP A 16 -38.57 -21.27 -38.24
C ASP A 16 -39.16 -20.06 -38.99
N ALA A 17 -40.18 -20.26 -39.83
CA ALA A 17 -40.80 -19.25 -40.68
C ALA A 17 -41.16 -17.95 -39.94
N ASP A 18 -41.94 -18.04 -38.85
CA ASP A 18 -42.36 -16.87 -38.09
C ASP A 18 -41.19 -16.14 -37.41
N ASN A 19 -40.19 -16.90 -36.93
CA ASN A 19 -38.98 -16.34 -36.30
C ASN A 19 -38.09 -15.62 -37.32
N LEU A 20 -37.93 -16.18 -38.52
CA LEU A 20 -37.21 -15.54 -39.62
C LEU A 20 -37.95 -14.29 -40.12
N LEU A 21 -39.27 -14.37 -40.29
CA LEU A 21 -40.08 -13.22 -40.70
C LEU A 21 -40.06 -12.11 -39.63
N ALA A 22 -40.03 -12.46 -38.34
CA ALA A 22 -39.85 -11.50 -37.25
C ALA A 22 -38.46 -10.84 -37.27
N LEU A 23 -37.38 -11.61 -37.52
CA LEU A 23 -36.01 -11.10 -37.62
C LEU A 23 -35.86 -10.04 -38.73
N TYR A 24 -36.48 -10.26 -39.89
CA TYR A 24 -36.50 -9.29 -41.01
C TYR A 24 -37.51 -8.15 -40.83
N ASN A 25 -38.41 -8.21 -39.83
CA ASN A 25 -39.39 -7.16 -39.52
C ASN A 25 -39.04 -6.31 -38.29
N ASP A 26 -38.12 -6.73 -37.41
CA ASP A 26 -37.73 -5.92 -36.24
C ASP A 26 -37.05 -4.62 -36.72
N PRO A 27 -37.62 -3.42 -36.41
CA PRO A 27 -37.12 -2.15 -36.93
C PRO A 27 -35.72 -1.78 -36.42
N ARG A 28 -35.20 -2.49 -35.41
CA ARG A 28 -33.83 -2.33 -34.89
C ARG A 28 -32.83 -3.22 -35.62
N VAL A 29 -33.30 -4.30 -36.27
CA VAL A 29 -32.47 -5.26 -37.00
C VAL A 29 -32.49 -4.97 -38.51
N ALA A 30 -33.68 -4.79 -39.09
CA ALA A 30 -33.86 -4.67 -40.53
C ALA A 30 -32.93 -3.66 -41.23
N PRO A 31 -32.68 -2.43 -40.71
CA PRO A 31 -31.76 -1.47 -41.33
C PRO A 31 -30.32 -1.97 -41.50
N TRP A 32 -29.89 -2.98 -40.74
CA TRP A 32 -28.52 -3.51 -40.76
C TRP A 32 -28.38 -4.80 -41.58
N ILE A 33 -29.48 -5.35 -42.10
CA ILE A 33 -29.50 -6.65 -42.80
C ILE A 33 -30.18 -6.60 -44.17
N THR A 34 -30.63 -5.43 -44.62
CA THR A 34 -31.09 -5.21 -46.01
C THR A 34 -30.73 -3.82 -46.50
N GLU A 35 -30.36 -3.72 -47.78
CA GLU A 35 -30.17 -2.44 -48.49
C GLU A 35 -31.49 -1.90 -49.08
N GLY A 36 -32.55 -2.71 -49.05
CA GLY A 36 -33.87 -2.35 -49.57
C GLY A 36 -34.72 -1.54 -48.57
N TYR A 37 -35.87 -1.04 -49.04
CA TYR A 37 -36.78 -0.28 -48.19
C TYR A 37 -37.22 -1.06 -46.93
N ILE A 38 -37.14 -0.37 -45.79
CA ILE A 38 -37.63 -0.84 -44.49
C ILE A 38 -39.14 -0.68 -44.46
N VAL A 39 -39.83 -1.72 -44.92
CA VAL A 39 -41.28 -1.85 -44.97
C VAL A 39 -41.69 -3.20 -44.39
N PRO A 40 -42.88 -3.33 -43.78
CA PRO A 40 -43.38 -4.61 -43.27
C PRO A 40 -43.32 -5.71 -44.33
N LYS A 41 -42.67 -6.81 -44.00
CA LYS A 41 -42.53 -7.99 -44.86
C LYS A 41 -43.67 -8.96 -44.54
N HIS A 42 -44.51 -9.25 -45.53
CA HIS A 42 -45.56 -10.26 -45.44
C HIS A 42 -44.99 -11.68 -45.62
N ALA A 43 -45.80 -12.72 -45.35
CA ALA A 43 -45.37 -14.12 -45.40
C ALA A 43 -44.73 -14.55 -46.74
N SER A 44 -45.13 -13.97 -47.88
CA SER A 44 -44.50 -14.22 -49.18
C SER A 44 -43.01 -13.83 -49.23
N TYR A 45 -42.54 -12.93 -48.36
CA TYR A 45 -41.11 -12.60 -48.26
C TYR A 45 -40.26 -13.77 -47.73
N LEU A 46 -40.88 -14.79 -47.13
CA LEU A 46 -40.19 -16.05 -46.79
C LEU A 46 -39.64 -16.76 -48.03
N GLU A 47 -40.24 -16.58 -49.22
CA GLU A 47 -39.68 -17.10 -50.47
C GLU A 47 -38.32 -16.44 -50.78
N THR A 48 -38.19 -15.13 -50.51
CA THR A 48 -36.93 -14.39 -50.65
C THR A 48 -35.90 -14.82 -49.60
N ILE A 49 -36.32 -15.00 -48.35
CA ILE A 49 -35.44 -15.48 -47.27
C ILE A 49 -34.95 -16.90 -47.55
N ASN A 50 -35.83 -17.80 -48.00
CA ASN A 50 -35.47 -19.17 -48.35
C ASN A 50 -34.57 -19.24 -49.60
N ALA A 51 -34.79 -18.39 -50.61
CA ALA A 51 -33.90 -18.28 -51.77
C ALA A 51 -32.49 -17.78 -51.37
N PHE A 52 -32.40 -16.85 -50.41
CA PHE A 52 -31.12 -16.43 -49.84
C PHE A 52 -30.44 -17.56 -49.04
N ILE A 53 -31.18 -18.26 -48.18
CA ILE A 53 -30.68 -19.42 -47.42
C ILE A 53 -30.15 -20.51 -48.37
N ALA A 54 -30.85 -20.76 -49.49
CA ALA A 54 -30.45 -21.74 -50.49
C ALA A 54 -29.26 -21.31 -51.38
N SER A 55 -28.92 -20.02 -51.44
CA SER A 55 -27.73 -19.52 -52.16
C SER A 55 -26.47 -19.40 -51.28
N CYS A 56 -26.61 -19.60 -49.97
CA CYS A 56 -25.49 -19.65 -49.03
C CYS A 56 -24.83 -21.04 -49.02
N VAL A 57 -23.50 -21.09 -48.90
CA VAL A 57 -22.75 -22.35 -48.73
C VAL A 57 -22.97 -22.94 -47.34
N LEU A 58 -23.14 -22.07 -46.35
CA LEU A 58 -23.60 -22.41 -45.02
C LEU A 58 -24.65 -21.38 -44.62
N SER A 59 -25.81 -21.83 -44.14
CA SER A 59 -26.76 -20.97 -43.45
C SER A 59 -27.31 -21.72 -42.23
N CYS A 60 -27.30 -21.07 -41.08
CA CYS A 60 -27.68 -21.67 -39.81
C CYS A 60 -28.60 -20.74 -39.03
N VAL A 61 -29.73 -21.30 -38.59
CA VAL A 61 -30.50 -20.80 -37.46
C VAL A 61 -29.66 -21.01 -36.20
N VAL A 62 -29.56 -19.95 -35.39
CA VAL A 62 -28.91 -19.95 -34.08
C VAL A 62 -30.00 -20.04 -33.02
N GLU A 63 -29.96 -21.06 -32.18
CA GLU A 63 -30.83 -21.21 -31.01
C GLU A 63 -30.03 -21.37 -29.71
N GLU A 64 -30.59 -20.88 -28.61
CA GLU A 64 -29.98 -20.91 -27.27
C GLU A 64 -30.10 -22.32 -26.70
N LEU A 65 -28.99 -22.93 -26.25
CA LEU A 65 -28.90 -24.39 -26.05
C LEU A 65 -29.82 -24.93 -24.93
N GLU A 66 -30.04 -24.12 -23.89
CA GLU A 66 -30.86 -24.47 -22.72
C GLU A 66 -32.36 -24.25 -22.96
N SER A 67 -32.73 -23.11 -23.56
CA SER A 67 -34.13 -22.69 -23.71
C SER A 67 -34.76 -23.11 -25.05
N GLY A 68 -33.94 -23.39 -26.07
CA GLY A 68 -34.39 -23.55 -27.45
C GLY A 68 -34.90 -22.26 -28.10
N GLU A 69 -34.73 -21.08 -27.47
CA GLU A 69 -35.20 -19.81 -28.05
C GLU A 69 -34.40 -19.46 -29.32
N PHE A 70 -35.10 -19.05 -30.38
CA PHE A 70 -34.50 -18.55 -31.61
C PHE A 70 -33.75 -17.23 -31.33
N VAL A 71 -32.43 -17.27 -31.53
CA VAL A 71 -31.49 -16.16 -31.32
C VAL A 71 -31.29 -15.35 -32.60
N GLY A 72 -31.25 -16.01 -33.76
CA GLY A 72 -31.02 -15.35 -35.04
C GLY A 72 -30.60 -16.28 -36.18
N LEU A 73 -29.99 -15.69 -37.21
CA LEU A 73 -29.46 -16.35 -38.40
C LEU A 73 -27.99 -15.95 -38.60
N CYS A 74 -27.17 -16.88 -39.08
CA CYS A 74 -25.81 -16.60 -39.54
C CYS A 74 -25.47 -17.41 -40.79
N SER A 75 -24.64 -16.89 -41.70
CA SER A 75 -24.42 -17.50 -43.02
C SER A 75 -23.07 -17.16 -43.66
N PHE A 76 -22.59 -18.06 -44.52
CA PHE A 76 -21.61 -17.76 -45.56
C PHE A 76 -22.31 -17.60 -46.91
N VAL A 77 -22.40 -16.34 -47.33
CA VAL A 77 -22.98 -15.91 -48.61
C VAL A 77 -21.93 -16.04 -49.70
N GLY A 78 -22.36 -16.41 -50.91
CA GLY A 78 -21.64 -16.19 -52.17
C GLY A 78 -20.12 -16.41 -52.12
N GLN A 79 -19.68 -17.66 -52.28
CA GLN A 79 -18.31 -17.89 -52.76
C GLN A 79 -18.12 -17.12 -54.07
N GLY A 80 -16.95 -16.51 -54.24
CA GLY A 80 -16.50 -16.08 -55.57
C GLY A 80 -16.12 -17.29 -56.42
N GLU A 81 -15.26 -17.07 -57.41
CA GLU A 81 -14.58 -18.19 -58.07
C GLU A 81 -13.87 -19.08 -57.02
N ALA A 82 -14.12 -20.38 -57.04
CA ALA A 82 -13.79 -21.27 -55.92
C ALA A 82 -12.27 -21.31 -55.62
N LYS A 83 -11.44 -21.15 -56.66
CA LYS A 83 -9.97 -21.04 -56.55
C LYS A 83 -9.50 -19.90 -55.64
N ASN A 84 -10.33 -18.87 -55.43
CA ASN A 84 -9.99 -17.68 -54.65
C ASN A 84 -10.19 -17.89 -53.14
N ARG A 85 -10.85 -18.98 -52.71
CA ARG A 85 -11.00 -19.38 -51.29
C ARG A 85 -11.47 -18.23 -50.36
N ASN A 86 -12.42 -17.39 -50.81
CA ASN A 86 -12.98 -16.30 -50.02
C ASN A 86 -14.45 -16.57 -49.65
N ALA A 87 -14.78 -16.48 -48.36
CA ALA A 87 -16.14 -16.57 -47.85
C ALA A 87 -16.63 -15.22 -47.33
N ILE A 88 -17.83 -14.78 -47.75
CA ILE A 88 -18.47 -13.56 -47.25
C ILE A 88 -19.40 -13.95 -46.10
N MET A 89 -19.17 -13.41 -44.90
CA MET A 89 -19.90 -13.75 -43.69
C MET A 89 -21.01 -12.76 -43.36
N CYS A 90 -22.16 -13.26 -42.91
CA CYS A 90 -23.29 -12.46 -42.42
C CYS A 90 -23.85 -13.00 -41.10
N ILE A 91 -24.30 -12.10 -40.23
CA ILE A 91 -24.93 -12.42 -38.94
C ILE A 91 -26.07 -11.46 -38.62
N ALA A 92 -27.21 -12.00 -38.19
CA ALA A 92 -28.42 -11.25 -37.86
C ALA A 92 -29.05 -11.86 -36.59
N LEU A 93 -28.91 -11.20 -35.45
CA LEU A 93 -29.46 -11.66 -34.16
C LEU A 93 -30.61 -10.77 -33.69
N LEU A 94 -31.62 -11.34 -33.02
CA LEU A 94 -32.73 -10.59 -32.44
C LEU A 94 -32.29 -9.72 -31.24
N PRO A 95 -32.89 -8.53 -31.02
CA PRO A 95 -32.38 -7.58 -30.05
C PRO A 95 -32.38 -8.05 -28.58
N ARG A 96 -33.28 -8.98 -28.22
CA ARG A 96 -33.36 -9.58 -26.88
C ARG A 96 -32.13 -10.43 -26.49
N HIS A 97 -31.27 -10.80 -27.46
CA HIS A 97 -30.03 -11.54 -27.22
C HIS A 97 -28.76 -10.72 -27.49
N TRP A 98 -28.90 -9.43 -27.81
CA TRP A 98 -27.76 -8.53 -27.94
C TRP A 98 -27.05 -8.35 -26.58
N SER A 99 -25.77 -8.00 -26.62
CA SER A 99 -24.90 -7.85 -25.43
C SER A 99 -24.69 -9.10 -24.55
N LYS A 100 -25.40 -10.22 -24.75
CA LYS A 100 -25.15 -11.54 -24.10
C LYS A 100 -23.83 -12.24 -24.55
N GLY A 101 -23.06 -11.62 -25.43
CA GLY A 101 -21.83 -12.16 -26.02
C GLY A 101 -22.04 -13.07 -27.25
N TYR A 102 -23.26 -13.52 -27.55
CA TYR A 102 -23.55 -14.49 -28.61
C TYR A 102 -23.05 -14.10 -30.01
N GLY A 103 -23.02 -12.80 -30.35
CA GLY A 103 -22.43 -12.34 -31.60
C GLY A 103 -20.94 -12.72 -31.74
N ALA A 104 -20.18 -12.74 -30.65
CA ALA A 104 -18.78 -13.16 -30.66
C ALA A 104 -18.62 -14.68 -30.71
N GLU A 105 -19.54 -15.42 -30.08
CA GLU A 105 -19.54 -16.89 -30.03
C GLU A 105 -19.89 -17.48 -31.41
N VAL A 106 -20.93 -16.95 -32.08
CA VAL A 106 -21.31 -17.33 -33.45
C VAL A 106 -20.23 -16.95 -34.46
N MET A 107 -19.72 -15.72 -34.40
CA MET A 107 -18.69 -15.26 -35.34
C MET A 107 -17.36 -16.00 -35.12
N GLY A 108 -16.96 -16.28 -33.87
CA GLY A 108 -15.78 -17.08 -33.56
C GLY A 108 -15.86 -18.48 -34.15
N PHE A 109 -16.98 -19.18 -33.94
CA PHE A 109 -17.24 -20.47 -34.57
C PHE A 109 -17.15 -20.40 -36.10
N LEU A 110 -17.76 -19.39 -36.73
CA LEU A 110 -17.74 -19.28 -38.19
C LEU A 110 -16.33 -19.00 -38.74
N ILE A 111 -15.56 -18.11 -38.11
CA ILE A 111 -14.16 -17.84 -38.50
C ILE A 111 -13.32 -19.12 -38.41
N ASP A 112 -13.44 -19.85 -37.31
CA ASP A 112 -12.73 -21.12 -37.11
C ASP A 112 -13.14 -22.16 -38.14
N TYR A 113 -14.44 -22.37 -38.36
CA TYR A 113 -14.97 -23.31 -39.35
C TYR A 113 -14.56 -22.95 -40.79
N ALA A 114 -14.48 -21.65 -41.12
CA ALA A 114 -14.05 -21.20 -42.44
C ALA A 114 -12.58 -21.53 -42.72
N PHE A 115 -11.67 -21.27 -41.77
CA PHE A 115 -10.24 -21.53 -41.98
C PHE A 115 -9.83 -22.98 -41.73
N HIS A 116 -10.43 -23.65 -40.74
CA HIS A 116 -10.11 -25.02 -40.38
C HIS A 116 -10.80 -26.05 -41.28
N ASP A 117 -12.13 -25.99 -41.38
CA ASP A 117 -12.94 -27.07 -41.97
C ASP A 117 -13.30 -26.81 -43.44
N MET A 118 -13.58 -25.56 -43.82
CA MET A 118 -13.80 -25.16 -45.21
C MET A 118 -12.50 -24.83 -45.96
N GLY A 119 -11.37 -24.71 -45.26
CA GLY A 119 -10.07 -24.38 -45.86
C GLY A 119 -10.06 -23.08 -46.66
N MET A 120 -10.79 -22.04 -46.21
CA MET A 120 -10.74 -20.71 -46.82
C MET A 120 -9.36 -20.05 -46.64
N HIS A 121 -9.01 -19.12 -47.52
CA HIS A 121 -7.82 -18.27 -47.42
C HIS A 121 -8.15 -16.89 -46.80
N ARG A 122 -9.39 -16.43 -46.99
CA ARG A 122 -9.89 -15.15 -46.46
C ARG A 122 -11.35 -15.28 -46.05
N VAL A 123 -11.70 -14.60 -44.97
CA VAL A 123 -13.10 -14.35 -44.59
C VAL A 123 -13.33 -12.85 -44.64
N SER A 124 -14.40 -12.42 -45.29
CA SER A 124 -14.72 -11.01 -45.50
C SER A 124 -16.17 -10.70 -45.11
N LEU A 125 -16.46 -9.43 -44.82
CA LEU A 125 -17.80 -8.93 -44.48
C LEU A 125 -17.95 -7.46 -44.86
N THR A 126 -19.20 -6.98 -44.88
CA THR A 126 -19.53 -5.56 -45.00
C THR A 126 -20.28 -5.06 -43.77
N VAL A 127 -20.18 -3.75 -43.49
CA VAL A 127 -20.89 -3.10 -42.40
C VAL A 127 -21.20 -1.64 -42.71
N PHE A 128 -22.44 -1.22 -42.46
CA PHE A 128 -22.89 0.15 -42.69
C PHE A 128 -22.46 1.09 -41.56
N GLU A 129 -22.09 2.31 -41.92
CA GLU A 129 -21.71 3.39 -41.01
C GLU A 129 -22.80 3.66 -39.96
N GLY A 130 -22.40 3.62 -38.69
CA GLY A 130 -23.29 3.74 -37.52
C GLY A 130 -23.54 2.43 -36.77
N ASN A 131 -23.17 1.27 -37.31
CA ASN A 131 -23.23 -0.01 -36.57
C ASN A 131 -21.97 -0.24 -35.72
N GLU A 132 -21.68 0.70 -34.81
CA GLU A 132 -20.46 0.72 -33.99
C GLU A 132 -20.23 -0.59 -33.22
N ARG A 133 -21.31 -1.22 -32.73
CA ARG A 133 -21.24 -2.50 -32.01
C ARG A 133 -20.73 -3.63 -32.91
N ALA A 134 -21.14 -3.67 -34.17
CA ALA A 134 -20.65 -4.65 -35.13
C ALA A 134 -19.18 -4.37 -35.48
N MET A 135 -18.82 -3.12 -35.80
CA MET A 135 -17.43 -2.76 -36.08
C MET A 135 -16.47 -3.04 -34.91
N ALA A 136 -16.86 -2.74 -33.68
CA ALA A 136 -16.08 -3.07 -32.48
C ALA A 136 -15.93 -4.58 -32.27
N LEU A 137 -16.99 -5.36 -32.54
CA LEU A 137 -16.93 -6.82 -32.50
C LEU A 137 -15.97 -7.39 -33.56
N TYR A 138 -16.05 -6.90 -34.80
CA TYR A 138 -15.24 -7.38 -35.92
C TYR A 138 -13.75 -7.06 -35.71
N ARG A 139 -13.42 -5.82 -35.33
CA ARG A 139 -12.04 -5.44 -34.96
C ARG A 139 -11.49 -6.31 -33.83
N ARG A 140 -12.28 -6.60 -32.79
CA ARG A 140 -11.88 -7.49 -31.68
C ARG A 140 -11.67 -8.95 -32.12
N LEU A 141 -12.38 -9.41 -33.15
CA LEU A 141 -12.20 -10.74 -33.75
C LEU A 141 -11.06 -10.80 -34.79
N GLY A 142 -10.38 -9.68 -35.06
CA GLY A 142 -9.21 -9.61 -35.93
C GLY A 142 -9.49 -9.10 -37.35
N PHE A 143 -10.71 -8.65 -37.64
CA PHE A 143 -11.01 -8.05 -38.96
C PHE A 143 -10.36 -6.69 -39.11
N VAL A 144 -9.61 -6.52 -40.20
CA VAL A 144 -9.00 -5.26 -40.64
C VAL A 144 -9.95 -4.55 -41.61
N GLU A 145 -9.94 -3.22 -41.60
CA GLU A 145 -10.69 -2.39 -42.56
C GLU A 145 -9.90 -2.28 -43.89
N GLU A 146 -10.38 -2.94 -44.93
CA GLU A 146 -9.68 -3.06 -46.22
C GLU A 146 -10.07 -1.96 -47.21
N GLY A 147 -11.22 -1.31 -46.99
CA GLY A 147 -11.69 -0.19 -47.79
C GLY A 147 -13.11 0.26 -47.42
N ARG A 148 -13.56 1.36 -48.03
CA ARG A 148 -14.95 1.86 -47.86
C ARG A 148 -15.53 2.41 -49.16
N HIS A 149 -16.80 2.12 -49.40
CA HIS A 149 -17.60 2.82 -50.39
C HIS A 149 -18.29 4.02 -49.70
N ARG A 150 -17.95 5.23 -50.15
CA ARG A 150 -18.43 6.46 -49.52
C ARG A 150 -19.83 6.83 -49.99
N LYS A 151 -20.74 7.17 -49.05
CA LYS A 151 -22.11 7.66 -49.32
C LYS A 151 -22.89 6.78 -50.30
N ILE A 152 -22.81 5.46 -50.12
CA ILE A 152 -23.33 4.45 -51.05
C ILE A 152 -24.73 3.95 -50.68
N VAL A 153 -25.09 3.95 -49.38
CA VAL A 153 -26.41 3.55 -48.88
C VAL A 153 -27.16 4.78 -48.36
N TRP A 154 -28.48 4.84 -48.58
CA TRP A 154 -29.36 5.85 -47.97
C TRP A 154 -30.09 5.26 -46.76
N MET A 155 -29.84 5.77 -45.57
CA MET A 155 -30.37 5.24 -44.31
C MET A 155 -30.61 6.34 -43.28
N ASN A 156 -31.71 6.25 -42.52
CA ASN A 156 -32.04 7.16 -41.42
C ASN A 156 -32.00 8.66 -41.80
N GLY A 157 -32.39 8.98 -43.04
CA GLY A 157 -32.44 10.37 -43.55
C GLY A 157 -31.12 10.93 -44.08
N GLY A 158 -30.08 10.11 -44.26
CA GLY A 158 -28.81 10.55 -44.84
C GLY A 158 -28.10 9.46 -45.66
N TRP A 159 -27.09 9.90 -46.42
CA TRP A 159 -26.16 8.98 -47.08
C TRP A 159 -25.12 8.46 -46.10
N LYS A 160 -24.82 7.17 -46.19
CA LYS A 160 -23.92 6.41 -45.31
C LYS A 160 -22.84 5.68 -46.09
N ASP A 161 -21.67 5.58 -45.48
CA ASP A 161 -20.56 4.76 -45.97
C ASP A 161 -20.81 3.27 -45.70
N THR A 162 -20.31 2.40 -46.57
CA THR A 162 -20.20 0.94 -46.33
C THR A 162 -18.73 0.57 -46.20
N TYR A 163 -18.36 0.02 -45.05
CA TYR A 163 -17.02 -0.48 -44.78
C TYR A 163 -16.89 -1.94 -45.22
N TYR A 164 -15.77 -2.27 -45.84
CA TYR A 164 -15.36 -3.63 -46.19
C TYR A 164 -14.27 -4.07 -45.23
N MET A 165 -14.44 -5.24 -44.63
CA MET A 165 -13.49 -5.76 -43.67
C MET A 165 -13.16 -7.22 -43.96
N GLY A 166 -11.93 -7.62 -43.68
CA GLY A 166 -11.46 -8.99 -43.89
C GLY A 166 -10.48 -9.44 -42.82
N ILE A 167 -10.29 -10.76 -42.77
CA ILE A 167 -9.23 -11.45 -42.02
C ILE A 167 -8.67 -12.56 -42.93
N LEU A 168 -7.35 -12.75 -42.88
CA LEU A 168 -6.60 -13.73 -43.64
C LEU A 168 -6.30 -14.99 -42.82
N GLU A 169 -6.01 -16.09 -43.53
CA GLU A 169 -5.69 -17.39 -42.94
C GLU A 169 -4.49 -17.31 -41.97
N ASP A 170 -3.44 -16.58 -42.34
CA ASP A 170 -2.22 -16.45 -41.53
C ASP A 170 -2.46 -15.60 -40.27
N GLU A 171 -3.22 -14.51 -40.38
CA GLU A 171 -3.61 -13.65 -39.24
C GLU A 171 -4.43 -14.43 -38.20
N TRP A 172 -5.31 -15.33 -38.67
CA TRP A 172 -6.04 -16.26 -37.80
C TRP A 172 -5.13 -17.33 -37.18
N ARG A 173 -4.17 -17.88 -37.92
CA ARG A 173 -3.18 -18.85 -37.39
C ARG A 173 -2.31 -18.23 -36.29
N GLU A 174 -1.74 -17.04 -36.53
CA GLU A 174 -0.98 -16.29 -35.51
C GLU A 174 -1.82 -15.96 -34.27
N ARG A 175 -3.10 -15.66 -34.46
CA ARG A 175 -4.03 -15.40 -33.34
C ARG A 175 -4.27 -16.67 -32.53
N LYS A 176 -4.53 -17.80 -33.19
CA LYS A 176 -4.72 -19.10 -32.54
C LYS A 176 -3.47 -19.56 -31.79
N GLN A 177 -2.29 -19.38 -32.37
CA GLN A 177 -1.03 -19.67 -31.68
C GLN A 177 -0.89 -18.82 -30.40
N ARG A 178 -1.05 -17.50 -30.48
CA ARG A 178 -0.99 -16.60 -29.31
C ARG A 178 -2.04 -16.93 -28.24
N GLN A 179 -3.22 -17.40 -28.63
CA GLN A 179 -4.24 -17.88 -27.68
C GLN A 179 -3.80 -19.19 -27.00
N ALA A 180 -3.27 -20.16 -27.75
CA ALA A 180 -2.77 -21.42 -27.19
C ALA A 180 -1.56 -21.20 -26.25
N GLU A 181 -0.63 -20.32 -26.61
CA GLU A 181 0.50 -19.91 -25.77
C GLU A 181 0.03 -19.25 -24.46
N ALA A 182 -0.98 -18.38 -24.53
CA ALA A 182 -1.57 -17.75 -23.35
C ALA A 182 -2.35 -18.76 -22.47
N GLU A 183 -3.10 -19.68 -23.06
CA GLU A 183 -3.85 -20.73 -22.35
C GLU A 183 -2.92 -21.79 -21.72
N GLN A 184 -1.80 -22.13 -22.37
CA GLN A 184 -0.74 -22.94 -21.77
C GLN A 184 -0.08 -22.23 -20.60
N THR A 185 0.27 -20.94 -20.77
CA THR A 185 0.84 -20.11 -19.68
C THR A 185 -0.11 -20.07 -18.48
N LEU A 186 -1.40 -19.80 -18.70
CA LEU A 186 -2.42 -19.77 -17.65
C LEU A 186 -2.61 -21.13 -16.96
N SER A 187 -2.53 -22.23 -17.72
CA SER A 187 -2.62 -23.59 -17.20
C SER A 187 -1.41 -23.98 -16.35
N LEU A 188 -0.20 -23.57 -16.76
CA LEU A 188 1.04 -23.73 -16.01
C LEU A 188 0.97 -22.99 -14.67
N THR A 189 0.52 -21.73 -14.66
CA THR A 189 0.31 -20.92 -13.44
C THR A 189 -0.75 -21.53 -12.51
N THR A 190 -1.80 -22.15 -13.06
CA THR A 190 -2.89 -22.73 -12.25
C THR A 190 -2.50 -24.07 -11.60
N THR A 191 -1.62 -24.84 -12.22
CA THR A 191 -1.29 -26.21 -11.76
C THR A 191 -0.31 -26.24 -10.58
N THR A 192 0.46 -25.17 -10.36
CA THR A 192 1.57 -25.11 -9.38
C THR A 192 1.16 -25.22 -7.91
N THR A 193 -0.15 -25.18 -7.60
CA THR A 193 -0.64 -25.15 -6.20
C THR A 193 -1.05 -26.53 -5.65
N THR A 194 -1.11 -27.60 -6.47
CA THR A 194 -1.70 -28.89 -6.01
C THR A 194 -0.92 -30.17 -6.29
N ASN A 195 0.03 -30.20 -7.24
CA ASN A 195 0.77 -31.41 -7.59
C ASN A 195 2.23 -31.40 -7.11
N ALA A 196 2.41 -31.50 -5.80
CA ALA A 196 3.68 -31.97 -5.25
C ALA A 196 3.78 -33.51 -5.44
N ASN A 197 4.25 -33.96 -6.61
CA ASN A 197 5.02 -35.21 -6.81
C ASN A 197 5.41 -35.41 -8.29
N ASN A 198 6.67 -35.82 -8.51
CA ASN A 198 7.20 -36.54 -9.68
C ASN A 198 7.23 -35.85 -11.07
N THR A 199 8.09 -34.84 -11.22
CA THR A 199 9.17 -34.86 -12.24
C THR A 199 10.39 -34.07 -11.73
N THR A 200 11.59 -34.50 -12.11
CA THR A 200 12.87 -33.87 -11.73
C THR A 200 13.44 -32.99 -12.85
N ASP A 201 12.65 -32.05 -13.33
CA ASP A 201 13.11 -30.95 -14.20
C ASP A 201 13.24 -29.68 -13.36
N THR A 202 14.24 -29.66 -12.47
CA THR A 202 14.54 -28.52 -11.58
C THR A 202 15.46 -27.48 -12.20
N GLU A 203 15.89 -27.69 -13.45
CA GLU A 203 16.81 -26.81 -14.16
C GLU A 203 16.05 -25.99 -15.21
N ILE A 204 15.85 -24.70 -14.93
CA ILE A 204 15.44 -23.74 -15.97
C ILE A 204 16.68 -23.49 -16.85
N PRO A 205 16.64 -23.78 -18.16
CA PRO A 205 17.80 -23.55 -19.03
C PRO A 205 18.14 -22.05 -19.07
N TYR A 206 19.44 -21.73 -19.02
CA TYR A 206 19.90 -20.35 -19.11
C TYR A 206 19.77 -19.84 -20.56
N GLU A 207 18.64 -19.20 -20.84
CA GLU A 207 18.42 -18.44 -22.09
C GLU A 207 18.65 -16.93 -21.83
N PRO A 208 19.39 -16.23 -22.71
CA PRO A 208 19.62 -14.79 -22.56
C PRO A 208 18.32 -14.01 -22.81
N PRO A 209 17.90 -13.11 -21.91
CA PRO A 209 16.63 -12.39 -22.06
C PRO A 209 16.64 -11.45 -23.27
N PHE A 210 15.52 -11.40 -23.99
CA PHE A 210 15.35 -10.59 -25.19
C PHE A 210 15.63 -9.10 -24.94
N LEU A 211 16.23 -8.44 -25.94
CA LEU A 211 16.65 -7.03 -25.86
C LEU A 211 15.56 -6.06 -25.35
N PRO A 212 14.26 -6.17 -25.72
CA PRO A 212 13.22 -5.28 -25.17
C PRO A 212 13.03 -5.43 -23.65
N VAL A 213 13.23 -6.63 -23.09
CA VAL A 213 13.13 -6.87 -21.64
C VAL A 213 14.33 -6.25 -20.91
N LEU A 214 15.54 -6.42 -21.46
CA LEU A 214 16.75 -5.76 -20.94
C LEU A 214 16.64 -4.24 -20.99
N LEU A 215 16.13 -3.69 -22.10
CA LEU A 215 16.04 -2.25 -22.32
C LEU A 215 14.94 -1.61 -21.45
N SER A 216 13.79 -2.27 -21.30
CA SER A 216 12.73 -1.82 -20.37
C SER A 216 13.18 -1.89 -18.91
N LEU A 217 13.90 -2.94 -18.49
CA LEU A 217 14.45 -3.04 -17.13
C LEU A 217 15.53 -1.98 -16.86
N ALA A 218 16.45 -1.75 -17.81
CA ALA A 218 17.48 -0.72 -17.70
C ALA A 218 16.86 0.69 -17.64
N ALA A 219 15.87 0.96 -18.50
CA ALA A 219 15.13 2.22 -18.48
C ALA A 219 14.37 2.41 -17.16
N TYR A 220 13.71 1.35 -16.65
CA TYR A 220 13.02 1.37 -15.35
C TYR A 220 13.99 1.75 -14.22
N LEU A 221 15.10 1.03 -14.05
CA LEU A 221 16.08 1.30 -12.99
C LEU A 221 16.69 2.71 -13.09
N TYR A 222 16.99 3.19 -14.30
CA TYR A 222 17.49 4.55 -14.52
C TYR A 222 16.43 5.63 -14.21
N LEU A 223 15.17 5.39 -14.58
CA LEU A 223 14.06 6.30 -14.32
C LEU A 223 13.69 6.35 -12.83
N LEU A 224 13.80 5.26 -12.07
CA LEU A 224 13.65 5.29 -10.62
C LEU A 224 14.60 6.31 -9.97
N SER A 225 15.89 6.24 -10.29
CA SER A 225 16.90 7.13 -9.71
C SER A 225 16.71 8.58 -10.14
N THR A 226 16.55 8.82 -11.45
CA THR A 226 16.44 10.19 -12.00
C THR A 226 15.14 10.89 -11.60
N THR A 227 14.00 10.20 -11.57
CA THR A 227 12.74 10.81 -11.10
C THR A 227 12.72 11.03 -9.59
N ASN A 228 13.37 10.19 -8.79
CA ASN A 228 13.51 10.39 -7.35
C ASN A 228 14.25 11.70 -7.03
N ALA A 229 15.42 11.92 -7.65
CA ALA A 229 16.19 13.16 -7.51
C ALA A 229 15.42 14.40 -8.02
N LEU A 230 14.73 14.27 -9.15
CA LEU A 230 13.89 15.34 -9.71
C LEU A 230 12.71 15.69 -8.77
N SER A 231 12.05 14.69 -8.20
CA SER A 231 10.92 14.87 -7.29
C SER A 231 11.34 15.48 -5.95
N GLU A 232 12.49 15.10 -5.40
CA GLU A 232 13.05 15.74 -4.21
C GLU A 232 13.31 17.24 -4.46
N SER A 233 13.98 17.56 -5.57
CA SER A 233 14.31 18.94 -5.98
C SER A 233 13.05 19.82 -6.12
N ILE A 234 12.01 19.33 -6.83
CA ILE A 234 10.80 20.10 -7.10
C ILE A 234 9.85 20.15 -5.89
N THR A 235 9.59 19.01 -5.24
CA THR A 235 8.46 18.86 -4.29
C THR A 235 8.89 18.67 -2.83
N ASN A 236 10.17 18.40 -2.57
CA ASN A 236 10.68 17.91 -1.27
C ASN A 236 10.04 16.55 -0.86
N ALA A 237 9.54 15.77 -1.82
CA ALA A 237 8.97 14.44 -1.63
C ALA A 237 9.59 13.43 -2.65
N PRO A 238 10.81 12.90 -2.38
CA PRO A 238 11.55 12.02 -3.32
C PRO A 238 10.70 10.88 -3.90
N LEU A 239 10.01 10.15 -3.03
CA LEU A 239 9.25 8.91 -3.29
C LEU A 239 8.16 9.04 -4.37
N LEU A 240 7.70 10.27 -4.64
CA LEU A 240 6.67 10.58 -5.63
C LEU A 240 7.20 10.41 -7.07
N GLY A 241 8.50 10.54 -7.30
CA GLY A 241 9.15 10.29 -8.59
C GLY A 241 9.07 8.82 -9.02
N PRO A 242 9.57 7.87 -8.20
CA PRO A 242 9.43 6.44 -8.45
C PRO A 242 7.98 6.01 -8.66
N LEU A 243 7.03 6.55 -7.88
CA LEU A 243 5.61 6.23 -8.05
C LEU A 243 5.06 6.70 -9.40
N LEU A 244 5.46 7.89 -9.89
CA LEU A 244 5.16 8.33 -11.26
C LEU A 244 5.84 7.45 -12.32
N THR A 245 7.10 7.03 -12.12
CA THR A 245 7.79 6.07 -13.01
C THR A 245 7.01 4.77 -13.15
N GLY A 246 6.46 4.25 -12.05
CA GLY A 246 5.58 3.09 -12.04
C GLY A 246 4.30 3.29 -12.86
N ILE A 247 3.60 4.41 -12.66
CA ILE A 247 2.39 4.77 -13.42
C ILE A 247 2.69 4.85 -14.93
N LEU A 248 3.81 5.49 -15.31
CA LEU A 248 4.16 5.75 -16.71
C LEU A 248 4.62 4.49 -17.45
N LEU A 249 5.45 3.65 -16.83
CA LEU A 249 6.00 2.44 -17.46
C LEU A 249 5.08 1.22 -17.37
N GLY A 250 4.14 1.21 -16.42
CA GLY A 250 3.24 0.10 -16.16
C GLY A 250 2.20 -0.18 -17.26
N PRO A 251 1.42 -1.27 -17.11
CA PRO A 251 0.46 -1.74 -18.13
C PRO A 251 -0.57 -0.70 -18.56
N SER A 252 -0.96 0.21 -17.66
CA SER A 252 -2.00 1.20 -17.89
C SER A 252 -1.61 2.37 -18.82
N VAL A 253 -0.32 2.55 -19.14
CA VAL A 253 0.19 3.72 -19.88
C VAL A 253 1.14 3.31 -21.01
N ALA A 254 2.40 2.96 -20.71
CA ALA A 254 3.36 2.57 -21.76
C ALA A 254 3.43 1.05 -22.01
N GLY A 255 2.98 0.22 -21.06
CA GLY A 255 3.00 -1.24 -21.22
C GLY A 255 4.40 -1.87 -21.30
N LEU A 256 5.43 -1.17 -20.84
CA LEU A 256 6.83 -1.60 -20.95
C LEU A 256 7.23 -2.60 -19.87
N ILE A 257 6.55 -2.58 -18.71
CA ILE A 257 6.71 -3.61 -17.68
C ILE A 257 5.75 -4.77 -18.01
N THR A 258 6.30 -5.95 -18.31
CA THR A 258 5.51 -7.16 -18.53
C THR A 258 4.91 -7.70 -17.21
N PRO A 259 3.81 -8.47 -17.23
CA PRO A 259 3.17 -8.94 -15.99
C PRO A 259 4.11 -9.73 -15.06
N ALA A 260 4.90 -10.67 -15.60
CA ALA A 260 5.88 -11.43 -14.81
C ALA A 260 7.00 -10.56 -14.22
N LEU A 261 7.41 -9.49 -14.93
CA LEU A 261 8.35 -8.51 -14.40
C LEU A 261 7.68 -7.66 -13.31
N GLN A 262 6.41 -7.28 -13.47
CA GLN A 262 5.65 -6.54 -12.46
C GLN A 262 5.47 -7.35 -11.17
N GLU A 263 5.13 -8.64 -11.26
CA GLU A 263 5.06 -9.54 -10.09
C GLU A 263 6.41 -9.63 -9.36
N SER A 264 7.50 -9.79 -10.12
CA SER A 264 8.87 -9.82 -9.59
C SER A 264 9.25 -8.50 -8.89
N LEU A 265 8.87 -7.36 -9.48
CA LEU A 265 9.10 -6.03 -8.91
C LEU A 265 8.24 -5.74 -7.68
N ILE A 266 6.99 -6.23 -7.65
CA ILE A 266 6.12 -6.16 -6.47
C ILE A 266 6.75 -6.95 -5.31
N ALA A 267 7.19 -8.19 -5.54
CA ALA A 267 7.84 -9.01 -4.51
C ALA A 267 9.12 -8.36 -3.98
N LEU A 268 9.99 -7.86 -4.87
CA LEU A 268 11.23 -7.17 -4.51
C LEU A 268 10.97 -5.83 -3.78
N GLY A 269 9.94 -5.10 -4.20
CA GLY A 269 9.47 -3.88 -3.54
C GLY A 269 8.91 -4.14 -2.14
N TYR A 270 8.18 -5.23 -1.93
CA TYR A 270 7.65 -5.59 -0.61
C TYR A 270 8.76 -5.88 0.41
N ILE A 271 9.90 -6.44 -0.02
CA ILE A 271 11.12 -6.54 0.81
C ILE A 271 11.63 -5.13 1.18
N GLY A 272 11.63 -4.18 0.23
CA GLY A 272 11.92 -2.77 0.49
C GLY A 272 10.99 -2.15 1.55
N LEU A 273 9.68 -2.38 1.45
CA LEU A 273 8.73 -1.92 2.47
C LEU A 273 9.05 -2.51 3.85
N LEU A 274 9.22 -3.84 3.95
CA LEU A 274 9.55 -4.52 5.22
C LEU A 274 10.80 -3.93 5.88
N LEU A 275 11.82 -3.56 5.09
CA LEU A 275 13.03 -2.91 5.59
C LEU A 275 12.79 -1.45 6.05
N ILE A 276 11.96 -0.66 5.35
CA ILE A 276 11.54 0.69 5.80
C ILE A 276 10.80 0.60 7.14
N VAL A 277 9.88 -0.36 7.28
CA VAL A 277 9.10 -0.58 8.51
C VAL A 277 10.00 -1.07 9.66
N PHE A 278 10.98 -1.91 9.36
CA PHE A 278 11.98 -2.38 10.33
C PHE A 278 12.92 -1.25 10.79
N GLU A 279 13.37 -0.36 9.90
CA GLU A 279 14.17 0.83 10.25
C GLU A 279 13.41 1.75 11.23
N ALA A 280 12.09 1.87 11.08
CA ALA A 280 11.23 2.58 12.01
C ALA A 280 11.14 1.91 13.39
N GLY A 281 11.07 0.57 13.42
CA GLY A 281 11.19 -0.20 14.65
C GLY A 281 12.51 0.09 15.36
N LEU A 282 13.64 0.00 14.63
CA LEU A 282 14.98 0.27 15.15
C LEU A 282 15.18 1.69 15.70
N SER A 283 14.50 2.67 15.10
CA SER A 283 14.65 4.09 15.45
C SER A 283 13.60 4.63 16.45
N THR A 284 12.61 3.83 16.86
CA THR A 284 11.56 4.27 17.79
C THR A 284 11.99 4.20 19.26
N HIS A 285 11.82 5.30 20.00
CA HIS A 285 11.90 5.30 21.46
C HIS A 285 10.63 4.71 22.11
N LEU A 286 10.67 3.42 22.44
CA LEU A 286 9.59 2.71 23.16
C LEU A 286 9.05 3.45 24.40
N PRO A 287 9.84 4.13 25.27
CA PRO A 287 9.29 4.88 26.41
C PRO A 287 8.34 6.01 26.00
N LEU A 288 8.61 6.70 24.87
CA LEU A 288 7.75 7.77 24.35
C LEU A 288 6.47 7.20 23.72
N LEU A 289 6.57 6.07 23.03
CA LEU A 289 5.42 5.33 22.50
C LEU A 289 4.46 4.93 23.64
N PHE A 290 4.96 4.26 24.69
CA PHE A 290 4.11 3.87 25.82
C PHE A 290 3.59 5.06 26.63
N ALA A 291 4.38 6.14 26.78
CA ALA A 291 3.92 7.36 27.47
C ALA A 291 2.80 8.10 26.72
N ASN A 292 2.68 7.93 25.40
CA ASN A 292 1.64 8.53 24.58
C ASN A 292 0.60 7.53 24.05
N ALA A 293 0.62 6.26 24.48
CA ALA A 293 -0.22 5.21 23.91
C ALA A 293 -1.73 5.54 23.87
N GLY A 294 -2.27 6.19 24.91
CA GLY A 294 -3.67 6.65 24.92
C GLY A 294 -3.99 7.72 23.87
N LEU A 295 -3.04 8.61 23.58
CA LEU A 295 -3.11 9.60 22.51
C LEU A 295 -2.99 8.92 21.13
N SER A 296 -2.11 7.94 20.97
CA SER A 296 -1.97 7.16 19.74
C SER A 296 -3.25 6.34 19.42
N CYS A 297 -3.85 5.71 20.43
CA CYS A 297 -5.12 4.99 20.26
C CYS A 297 -6.27 5.94 19.93
N ALA A 298 -6.36 7.11 20.57
CA ALA A 298 -7.37 8.13 20.23
C ALA A 298 -7.17 8.64 18.79
N ALA A 299 -5.92 8.86 18.38
CA ALA A 299 -5.56 9.26 17.03
C ALA A 299 -6.00 8.22 15.99
N ALA A 300 -5.58 6.96 16.15
CA ALA A 300 -5.97 5.84 15.26
C ALA A 300 -7.50 5.66 15.19
N LEU A 301 -8.20 5.65 16.34
CA LEU A 301 -9.66 5.53 16.37
C LEU A 301 -10.34 6.66 15.57
N THR A 302 -9.87 7.91 15.68
CA THR A 302 -10.38 8.98 14.79
C THR A 302 -9.92 8.82 13.34
N GLY A 303 -8.71 8.33 13.11
CA GLY A 303 -8.15 8.05 11.79
C GLY A 303 -8.88 6.94 11.03
N ILE A 304 -9.57 6.04 11.73
CA ILE A 304 -10.38 4.95 11.16
C ILE A 304 -11.85 5.37 11.06
N LEU A 305 -12.45 5.83 12.16
CA LEU A 305 -13.89 6.05 12.25
C LEU A 305 -14.36 7.29 11.49
N VAL A 306 -13.56 8.37 11.44
CA VAL A 306 -13.96 9.62 10.78
C VAL A 306 -14.01 9.46 9.25
N PRO A 307 -13.02 8.84 8.57
CA PRO A 307 -13.16 8.48 7.16
C PRO A 307 -14.38 7.60 6.89
N ILE A 308 -14.56 6.48 7.60
CA ILE A 308 -15.68 5.56 7.36
C ILE A 308 -17.03 6.27 7.51
N ALA A 309 -17.23 7.06 8.57
CA ALA A 309 -18.47 7.80 8.78
C ALA A 309 -18.72 8.86 7.69
N LEU A 310 -17.68 9.56 7.23
CA LEU A 310 -17.79 10.56 6.15
C LEU A 310 -18.00 9.93 4.77
N SER A 311 -17.42 8.75 4.50
CA SER A 311 -17.71 7.96 3.30
C SER A 311 -19.16 7.48 3.29
N MET A 312 -19.66 6.94 4.41
CA MET A 312 -21.07 6.55 4.57
C MET A 312 -22.05 7.73 4.49
N ALA A 313 -21.61 8.94 4.84
CA ALA A 313 -22.41 10.16 4.66
C ALA A 313 -22.40 10.62 3.18
N LEU A 314 -21.23 10.86 2.58
CA LEU A 314 -21.10 11.44 1.24
C LEU A 314 -21.61 10.48 0.17
N LEU A 315 -21.06 9.27 0.10
CA LEU A 315 -21.26 8.36 -1.04
C LEU A 315 -22.73 7.93 -1.14
N LYS A 316 -23.36 7.69 0.01
CA LYS A 316 -24.79 7.33 0.08
C LYS A 316 -25.74 8.51 -0.18
N SER A 317 -25.47 9.70 0.36
CA SER A 317 -26.42 10.83 0.25
C SER A 317 -26.22 11.70 -1.00
N ALA A 318 -24.99 11.82 -1.50
CA ALA A 318 -24.66 12.68 -2.64
C ALA A 318 -24.44 11.90 -3.95
N TYR A 319 -23.88 10.69 -3.90
CA TYR A 319 -23.61 9.88 -5.10
C TYR A 319 -24.58 8.69 -5.26
N GLY A 320 -25.40 8.39 -4.26
CA GLY A 320 -26.45 7.35 -4.30
C GLY A 320 -25.95 5.91 -4.10
N TYR A 321 -24.68 5.72 -3.70
CA TYR A 321 -24.08 4.39 -3.54
C TYR A 321 -24.71 3.60 -2.36
N THR A 322 -24.64 2.27 -2.41
CA THR A 322 -25.19 1.41 -1.35
C THR A 322 -24.48 1.63 -0.01
N SER A 323 -25.12 1.23 1.10
CA SER A 323 -24.50 1.34 2.43
C SER A 323 -23.22 0.50 2.53
N LEU A 324 -23.17 -0.64 1.85
CA LEU A 324 -22.02 -1.55 1.85
C LEU A 324 -20.89 -1.07 0.93
N GLN A 325 -21.21 -0.55 -0.27
CA GLN A 325 -20.26 0.18 -1.11
C GLN A 325 -19.62 1.35 -0.34
N SER A 326 -20.45 2.15 0.32
CA SER A 326 -19.99 3.33 1.07
C SER A 326 -19.11 2.96 2.27
N PHE A 327 -19.41 1.84 2.95
CA PHE A 327 -18.57 1.28 4.01
C PHE A 327 -17.24 0.75 3.46
N ALA A 328 -17.25 -0.05 2.39
CA ALA A 328 -16.04 -0.63 1.80
C ALA A 328 -15.11 0.44 1.21
N ALA A 329 -15.68 1.48 0.58
CA ALA A 329 -14.98 2.67 0.14
C ALA A 329 -14.33 3.44 1.30
N GLY A 330 -15.02 3.55 2.45
CA GLY A 330 -14.48 4.16 3.67
C GLY A 330 -13.41 3.33 4.35
N ALA A 331 -13.52 2.00 4.28
CA ALA A 331 -12.52 1.06 4.80
C ALA A 331 -11.21 1.12 4.01
N ALA A 332 -11.28 1.13 2.67
CA ALA A 332 -10.10 1.34 1.83
C ALA A 332 -9.40 2.67 2.16
N LEU A 333 -10.19 3.70 2.47
CA LEU A 333 -9.70 5.03 2.88
C LEU A 333 -9.65 5.22 4.41
N CYS A 334 -9.52 4.12 5.18
CA CYS A 334 -9.18 4.17 6.61
C CYS A 334 -7.68 3.93 6.86
N SER A 335 -7.02 2.97 6.17
CA SER A 335 -5.58 2.70 6.33
C SER A 335 -4.70 3.89 5.90
N THR A 336 -3.59 4.10 6.62
CA THR A 336 -2.58 5.14 6.39
C THR A 336 -1.27 4.47 5.98
N SER A 337 -0.61 5.00 4.94
CA SER A 337 0.67 4.48 4.45
C SER A 337 1.79 4.72 5.46
N LEU A 338 2.09 3.72 6.28
CA LEU A 338 3.27 3.75 7.14
C LEU A 338 4.56 3.89 6.32
N GLY A 339 4.66 3.22 5.16
CA GLY A 339 5.82 3.27 4.26
C GLY A 339 6.15 4.66 3.68
N THR A 340 5.18 5.34 3.03
CA THR A 340 5.44 6.70 2.50
C THR A 340 5.63 7.70 3.65
N THR A 341 4.88 7.57 4.74
CA THR A 341 5.00 8.44 5.92
C THR A 341 6.39 8.38 6.53
N LEU A 342 6.96 7.18 6.62
CA LEU A 342 8.28 6.96 7.20
C LEU A 342 9.41 7.54 6.38
N ALA A 343 9.43 7.23 5.08
CA ALA A 343 10.52 7.68 4.20
C ALA A 343 10.44 9.20 3.88
N LEU A 344 9.42 9.91 4.36
CA LEU A 344 9.36 11.38 4.41
C LEU A 344 9.79 11.97 5.77
N LEU A 345 9.96 11.16 6.82
CA LEU A 345 10.33 11.60 8.17
C LEU A 345 11.79 11.30 8.50
N THR A 346 12.56 12.36 8.73
CA THR A 346 13.97 12.23 9.13
C THR A 346 14.12 11.46 10.45
N PRO A 347 15.25 10.75 10.68
CA PRO A 347 15.51 10.03 11.93
C PRO A 347 15.21 10.83 13.23
N PRO A 348 15.65 12.10 13.41
CA PRO A 348 15.32 12.85 14.62
C PRO A 348 13.83 13.18 14.75
N LEU A 349 13.09 13.38 13.65
CA LEU A 349 11.64 13.61 13.72
C LEU A 349 10.88 12.37 14.19
N ARG A 350 11.29 11.16 13.76
CA ARG A 350 10.74 9.88 14.24
C ARG A 350 10.91 9.69 15.75
N ARG A 351 12.03 10.18 16.31
CA ARG A 351 12.32 10.18 17.76
C ARG A 351 11.46 11.14 18.59
N THR A 352 10.78 12.13 17.99
CA THR A 352 9.92 13.09 18.73
C THR A 352 8.61 12.48 19.21
N ARG A 353 7.91 13.18 20.13
CA ARG A 353 6.53 12.87 20.53
C ARG A 353 5.61 12.67 19.33
N VAL A 354 5.64 13.58 18.35
CA VAL A 354 4.82 13.53 17.12
C VAL A 354 5.14 12.28 16.30
N GLY A 355 6.42 11.97 16.13
CA GLY A 355 6.88 10.75 15.46
C GLY A 355 6.35 9.50 16.16
N SER A 356 6.52 9.39 17.48
CA SER A 356 6.05 8.22 18.25
C SER A 356 4.53 8.04 18.24
N VAL A 357 3.75 9.14 18.24
CA VAL A 357 2.28 9.09 18.14
C VAL A 357 1.85 8.65 16.75
N LEU A 358 2.43 9.25 15.70
CA LEU A 358 2.14 8.94 14.30
C LEU A 358 2.49 7.49 13.94
N MET A 359 3.65 6.98 14.38
CA MET A 359 4.04 5.59 14.16
C MET A 359 3.09 4.60 14.84
N ALA A 360 2.82 4.80 16.13
CA ALA A 360 1.92 3.92 16.86
C ALA A 360 0.49 3.95 16.30
N ALA A 361 0.02 5.11 15.82
CA ALA A 361 -1.31 5.22 15.23
C ALA A 361 -1.38 4.61 13.81
N ALA A 362 -0.37 4.81 12.95
CA ALA A 362 -0.33 4.19 11.62
C ALA A 362 -0.27 2.64 11.70
N LEU A 363 0.50 2.08 12.64
CA LEU A 363 0.52 0.64 12.90
C LEU A 363 -0.84 0.07 13.33
N LEU A 364 -1.61 0.85 14.11
CA LEU A 364 -2.97 0.48 14.50
C LEU A 364 -3.95 0.56 13.31
N ASP A 365 -3.85 1.60 12.49
CA ASP A 365 -4.63 1.75 11.26
C ASP A 365 -4.36 0.59 10.27
N ASP A 366 -3.14 0.06 10.20
CA ASP A 366 -2.78 -1.09 9.35
C ASP A 366 -3.28 -2.44 9.91
N ILE A 367 -3.22 -2.65 11.23
CA ILE A 367 -3.82 -3.83 11.87
C ILE A 367 -5.33 -3.86 11.62
N VAL A 368 -6.01 -2.73 11.82
CA VAL A 368 -7.46 -2.62 11.59
C VAL A 368 -7.81 -2.71 10.10
N GLY A 369 -6.97 -2.15 9.21
CA GLY A 369 -7.11 -2.31 7.77
C GLY A 369 -7.09 -3.78 7.34
N LEU A 370 -6.17 -4.59 7.88
CA LEU A 370 -6.09 -6.03 7.63
C LEU A 370 -7.32 -6.79 8.19
N VAL A 371 -7.83 -6.41 9.36
CA VAL A 371 -9.07 -6.98 9.91
C VAL A 371 -10.27 -6.68 9.00
N ILE A 372 -10.41 -5.44 8.52
CA ILE A 372 -11.52 -5.07 7.63
C ILE A 372 -11.38 -5.73 6.25
N ALA A 373 -10.15 -5.88 5.73
CA ALA A 373 -9.85 -6.67 4.54
C ALA A 373 -10.35 -8.13 4.66
N GLY A 374 -10.21 -8.75 5.84
CA GLY A 374 -10.71 -10.10 6.12
C GLY A 374 -12.24 -10.19 6.32
N ILE A 375 -12.91 -9.06 6.59
CA ILE A 375 -14.37 -8.96 6.75
C ILE A 375 -15.07 -8.76 5.40
N ILE A 376 -14.48 -7.93 4.52
CA ILE A 376 -15.09 -7.48 3.25
C ILE A 376 -15.59 -8.64 2.36
N PRO A 377 -14.82 -9.71 2.08
CA PRO A 377 -15.31 -10.84 1.28
C PRO A 377 -16.48 -11.60 1.97
N GLY A 378 -16.49 -11.65 3.30
CA GLY A 378 -17.57 -12.26 4.06
C GLY A 378 -18.87 -11.45 4.01
N LEU A 379 -18.79 -10.12 3.96
CA LEU A 379 -19.96 -9.26 3.72
C LEU A 379 -20.52 -9.43 2.31
N ALA A 380 -19.65 -9.59 1.29
CA ALA A 380 -20.06 -9.89 -0.08
C ALA A 380 -20.78 -11.25 -0.18
N GLY A 381 -20.26 -12.30 0.48
CA GLY A 381 -20.91 -13.61 0.55
C GLY A 381 -22.25 -13.60 1.30
N ALA A 382 -22.38 -12.76 2.32
CA ALA A 382 -23.62 -12.62 3.10
C ALA A 382 -24.78 -12.03 2.27
N GLU A 383 -24.53 -11.02 1.42
CA GLU A 383 -25.56 -10.50 0.50
C GLU A 383 -25.87 -11.47 -0.66
N ALA A 384 -24.95 -12.38 -1.01
CA ALA A 384 -25.06 -13.26 -2.17
C ALA A 384 -25.67 -14.65 -1.91
N GLY A 385 -25.63 -15.17 -0.68
CA GLY A 385 -26.10 -16.54 -0.42
C GLY A 385 -26.09 -17.07 1.03
N GLY A 386 -25.52 -16.35 2.00
CA GLY A 386 -25.78 -16.62 3.42
C GLY A 386 -24.78 -17.47 4.21
N GLU A 387 -23.51 -17.60 3.79
CA GLU A 387 -22.46 -17.86 4.79
C GLU A 387 -22.22 -16.58 5.61
N GLY A 388 -22.35 -16.67 6.94
CA GLY A 388 -22.03 -15.56 7.85
C GLY A 388 -20.51 -15.42 8.06
N VAL A 389 -20.06 -14.20 8.38
CA VAL A 389 -18.64 -13.92 8.65
C VAL A 389 -18.14 -14.77 9.82
N LYS A 390 -17.22 -15.69 9.54
CA LYS A 390 -16.61 -16.59 10.53
C LYS A 390 -15.86 -15.76 11.58
N TRP A 391 -16.28 -15.81 12.84
CA TRP A 391 -15.74 -14.98 13.94
C TRP A 391 -14.20 -15.03 14.04
N GLU A 392 -13.61 -16.15 13.65
CA GLU A 392 -12.18 -16.39 13.57
C GLU A 392 -11.44 -15.37 12.68
N THR A 393 -12.01 -14.94 11.53
CA THR A 393 -11.33 -13.99 10.63
C THR A 393 -11.21 -12.59 11.24
N ILE A 394 -12.08 -12.25 12.19
CA ILE A 394 -12.06 -10.98 12.93
C ILE A 394 -11.20 -11.09 14.18
N VAL A 395 -11.41 -12.14 14.98
CA VAL A 395 -10.84 -12.26 16.32
C VAL A 395 -9.40 -12.77 16.29
N ARG A 396 -9.03 -13.66 15.36
CA ARG A 396 -7.67 -14.20 15.27
C ARG A 396 -6.61 -13.11 15.02
N PRO A 397 -6.74 -12.22 14.01
CA PRO A 397 -5.74 -11.18 13.80
C PRO A 397 -5.60 -10.27 15.03
N ILE A 398 -6.72 -9.81 15.61
CA ILE A 398 -6.72 -8.91 16.78
C ILE A 398 -6.01 -9.55 17.99
N LEU A 399 -6.38 -10.78 18.36
CA LEU A 399 -5.74 -11.47 19.49
C LEU A 399 -4.25 -11.73 19.23
N VAL A 400 -3.88 -12.05 17.99
CA VAL A 400 -2.48 -12.24 17.59
C VAL A 400 -1.69 -10.93 17.64
N SER A 401 -2.21 -9.82 17.11
CA SER A 401 -1.55 -8.51 17.19
C SER A 401 -1.33 -8.08 18.65
N ILE A 402 -2.31 -8.33 19.54
CA ILE A 402 -2.18 -8.07 20.98
C ILE A 402 -1.14 -8.99 21.61
N ALA A 403 -1.15 -10.29 21.28
CA ALA A 403 -0.20 -11.27 21.82
C ALA A 403 1.25 -10.95 21.41
N PHE A 404 1.51 -10.60 20.15
CA PHE A 404 2.83 -10.13 19.71
C PHE A 404 3.17 -8.76 20.34
N GLY A 405 2.27 -7.78 20.31
CA GLY A 405 2.53 -6.44 20.85
C GLY A 405 2.82 -6.41 22.36
N ALA A 406 2.20 -7.28 23.15
CA ALA A 406 2.47 -7.43 24.58
C ALA A 406 3.59 -8.43 24.89
N GLY A 407 3.75 -9.46 24.06
CA GLY A 407 4.78 -10.50 24.22
C GLY A 407 6.19 -10.02 23.85
N THR A 408 6.33 -9.18 22.84
CA THR A 408 7.64 -8.68 22.38
C THR A 408 8.39 -7.89 23.46
N PRO A 409 7.78 -6.94 24.20
CA PRO A 409 8.46 -6.29 25.34
C PRO A 409 8.88 -7.26 26.46
N ALA A 410 8.10 -8.31 26.72
CA ALA A 410 8.44 -9.32 27.72
C ALA A 410 9.63 -10.19 27.26
N LEU A 411 9.63 -10.63 26.00
CA LEU A 411 10.76 -11.32 25.37
C LEU A 411 12.02 -10.44 25.36
N ALA A 412 11.88 -9.15 25.00
CA ALA A 412 12.96 -8.18 24.99
C ALA A 412 13.62 -8.02 26.36
N TRP A 413 12.81 -7.96 27.43
CA TRP A 413 13.30 -7.90 28.81
C TRP A 413 14.04 -9.17 29.24
N ILE A 414 13.51 -10.35 28.91
CA ILE A 414 14.15 -11.64 29.20
C ILE A 414 15.51 -11.75 28.48
N VAL A 415 15.54 -11.49 27.17
CA VAL A 415 16.77 -11.61 26.36
C VAL A 415 17.80 -10.57 26.78
N ARG A 416 17.42 -9.30 26.97
CA ARG A 416 18.33 -8.24 27.46
C ARG A 416 18.92 -8.61 28.83
N LYS A 417 18.13 -9.18 29.74
CA LYS A 417 18.64 -9.63 31.05
C LYS A 417 19.69 -10.73 30.91
N SER A 418 19.49 -11.69 30.00
CA SER A 418 20.48 -12.74 29.72
C SER A 418 21.76 -12.20 29.09
N VAL A 419 21.66 -11.24 28.16
CA VAL A 419 22.82 -10.57 27.54
C VAL A 419 23.62 -9.77 28.58
N LEU A 420 22.97 -8.95 29.41
CA LEU A 420 23.63 -8.20 30.49
C LEU A 420 24.20 -9.11 31.59
N TYR A 421 23.58 -10.25 31.86
CA TYR A 421 24.13 -11.26 32.76
C TYR A 421 25.44 -11.85 32.20
N LEU A 422 25.49 -12.14 30.89
CA LEU A 422 26.70 -12.64 30.24
C LEU A 422 27.84 -11.59 30.25
N MET A 423 27.52 -10.34 29.91
CA MET A 423 28.46 -9.19 29.96
C MET A 423 29.06 -9.04 31.37
N SER A 424 28.22 -8.83 32.38
CA SER A 424 28.67 -8.66 33.76
C SER A 424 29.42 -9.87 34.31
N SER A 425 29.22 -11.07 33.75
CA SER A 425 29.99 -12.27 34.12
C SER A 425 31.38 -12.29 33.48
N ALA A 426 31.51 -11.82 32.22
CA ALA A 426 32.80 -11.67 31.54
C ALA A 426 33.64 -10.51 32.12
N GLU A 427 32.99 -9.47 32.65
CA GLU A 427 33.63 -8.35 33.36
C GLU A 427 34.09 -8.74 34.77
N ARG A 428 33.21 -9.35 35.59
CA ARG A 428 33.56 -9.79 36.95
C ARG A 428 34.69 -10.83 36.97
N ALA A 429 34.77 -11.68 35.95
CA ALA A 429 35.89 -12.60 35.78
C ALA A 429 37.24 -11.89 35.54
N HIS A 430 37.24 -10.63 35.10
CA HIS A 430 38.45 -9.85 34.85
C HIS A 430 38.94 -9.11 36.11
N GLY A 431 38.00 -8.55 36.89
CA GLY A 431 38.31 -7.68 38.03
C GLY A 431 38.80 -8.35 39.31
N GLN A 432 38.82 -9.70 39.39
CA GLN A 432 39.15 -10.42 40.63
C GLN A 432 40.36 -11.35 40.59
N LEU A 433 40.93 -11.70 39.42
CA LEU A 433 42.16 -12.51 39.39
C LEU A 433 42.98 -12.34 38.11
N GLY A 434 44.27 -12.03 38.28
CA GLY A 434 45.23 -11.97 37.17
C GLY A 434 45.69 -13.35 36.69
N ALA A 435 46.10 -13.42 35.42
CA ALA A 435 46.88 -14.48 34.77
C ALA A 435 46.34 -15.93 34.70
N HIS A 436 45.51 -16.41 35.64
CA HIS A 436 45.00 -17.80 35.64
C HIS A 436 43.46 -17.86 35.63
N LEU A 437 42.87 -17.95 34.43
CA LEU A 437 41.42 -18.04 34.24
C LEU A 437 40.98 -19.33 33.51
N SER A 438 39.89 -19.90 34.03
CA SER A 438 39.21 -21.07 33.49
C SER A 438 38.56 -20.79 32.12
N THR A 439 38.33 -21.85 31.36
CA THR A 439 37.82 -21.81 29.97
C THR A 439 36.54 -20.96 29.83
N SER A 440 35.68 -20.97 30.84
CA SER A 440 34.39 -20.26 30.85
C SER A 440 34.53 -18.75 30.64
N ALA A 441 35.48 -18.09 31.30
CA ALA A 441 35.65 -16.63 31.20
C ALA A 441 36.12 -16.22 29.79
N ARG A 442 37.00 -17.03 29.18
CA ARG A 442 37.50 -16.82 27.81
C ARG A 442 36.41 -17.04 26.76
N ILE A 443 35.46 -17.96 27.01
CA ILE A 443 34.26 -18.13 26.17
C ILE A 443 33.34 -16.93 26.31
N GLY A 444 33.06 -16.47 27.54
CA GLY A 444 32.18 -15.33 27.80
C GLY A 444 32.60 -14.05 27.05
N ARG A 445 33.89 -13.70 27.08
CA ARG A 445 34.40 -12.53 26.32
C ARG A 445 34.28 -12.74 24.81
N ARG A 446 34.70 -13.89 24.26
CA ARG A 446 34.56 -14.19 22.83
C ARG A 446 33.12 -14.09 22.31
N VAL A 447 32.13 -14.49 23.12
CA VAL A 447 30.71 -14.34 22.75
C VAL A 447 30.27 -12.87 22.80
N LEU A 448 30.80 -12.07 23.73
CA LEU A 448 30.56 -10.62 23.77
C LEU A 448 31.19 -9.91 22.55
N ASP A 449 32.46 -10.20 22.25
CA ASP A 449 33.18 -9.65 21.10
C ASP A 449 32.43 -9.98 19.79
N LEU A 450 31.95 -11.22 19.65
CA LEU A 450 31.13 -11.68 18.53
C LEU A 450 29.76 -10.98 18.48
N ILE A 451 29.11 -10.73 19.62
CA ILE A 451 27.85 -9.98 19.67
C ILE A 451 28.03 -8.51 19.26
N GLN A 452 29.22 -7.92 19.46
CA GLN A 452 29.50 -6.53 19.09
C GLN A 452 29.93 -6.37 17.62
N ASP A 453 30.33 -7.45 16.93
CA ASP A 453 30.68 -7.41 15.50
C ASP A 453 29.48 -7.05 14.61
N THR A 454 29.70 -6.11 13.69
CA THR A 454 28.72 -5.59 12.73
C THR A 454 28.12 -6.69 11.83
N ARG A 455 28.90 -7.70 11.44
CA ARG A 455 28.40 -8.80 10.58
C ARG A 455 27.47 -9.73 11.35
N THR A 456 27.79 -10.01 12.61
CA THR A 456 26.94 -10.78 13.52
C THR A 456 25.67 -10.00 13.87
N GLN A 457 25.75 -8.68 14.06
CA GLN A 457 24.58 -7.81 14.23
C GLN A 457 23.68 -7.78 12.98
N LEU A 458 24.26 -7.82 11.77
CA LEU A 458 23.49 -7.99 10.53
C LEU A 458 22.80 -9.37 10.47
N PHE A 459 23.50 -10.45 10.84
CA PHE A 459 22.90 -11.79 10.89
C PHE A 459 21.73 -11.87 11.90
N LEU A 460 21.92 -11.35 13.12
CA LEU A 460 20.87 -11.25 14.12
C LEU A 460 19.69 -10.37 13.66
N THR A 461 19.98 -9.30 12.92
CA THR A 461 19.00 -8.41 12.28
C THR A 461 18.11 -9.17 11.29
N VAL A 462 18.72 -9.86 10.32
CA VAL A 462 17.99 -10.63 9.31
C VAL A 462 17.22 -11.79 9.95
N LEU A 463 17.84 -12.51 10.89
CA LEU A 463 17.23 -13.63 11.61
C LEU A 463 15.97 -13.19 12.40
N ALA A 464 16.06 -12.11 13.17
CA ALA A 464 14.93 -11.61 13.95
C ALA A 464 13.81 -11.05 13.06
N LEU A 465 14.16 -10.30 12.01
CA LEU A 465 13.19 -9.80 11.01
C LEU A 465 12.43 -10.98 10.36
N SER A 466 13.16 -11.99 9.89
CA SER A 466 12.58 -13.18 9.25
C SER A 466 11.69 -13.98 10.20
N ALA A 467 12.15 -14.22 11.43
CA ALA A 467 11.39 -14.95 12.44
C ALA A 467 10.08 -14.22 12.83
N PHE A 468 10.12 -12.88 12.94
CA PHE A 468 8.94 -12.09 13.25
C PHE A 468 7.96 -11.99 12.08
N VAL A 469 8.44 -11.77 10.85
CA VAL A 469 7.59 -11.70 9.65
C VAL A 469 6.92 -13.05 9.40
N ALA A 470 7.68 -14.16 9.43
CA ALA A 470 7.12 -15.50 9.29
C ALA A 470 6.16 -15.85 10.43
N GLY A 471 6.53 -15.55 11.68
CA GLY A 471 5.69 -15.81 12.86
C GLY A 471 4.38 -15.02 12.85
N THR A 472 4.41 -13.75 12.44
CA THR A 472 3.19 -12.92 12.32
C THR A 472 2.30 -13.35 11.16
N LYS A 473 2.87 -13.66 9.99
CA LYS A 473 2.11 -14.18 8.84
C LYS A 473 1.44 -15.52 9.14
N TYR A 474 2.18 -16.46 9.73
CA TYR A 474 1.65 -17.77 10.12
C TYR A 474 0.56 -17.66 11.20
N ALA A 475 0.76 -16.79 12.19
CA ALA A 475 -0.25 -16.55 13.22
C ALA A 475 -1.50 -15.83 12.65
N GLY A 476 -1.37 -15.05 11.58
CA GLY A 476 -2.48 -14.39 10.88
C GLY A 476 -2.65 -12.90 11.22
N THR A 477 -1.55 -12.18 11.40
CA THR A 477 -1.53 -10.71 11.55
C THR A 477 -0.61 -10.08 10.48
N SER A 478 -0.63 -8.74 10.36
CA SER A 478 0.23 -7.99 9.43
C SER A 478 1.73 -8.31 9.60
N GLU A 479 2.39 -8.59 8.46
CA GLU A 479 3.84 -8.78 8.35
C GLU A 479 4.62 -7.50 8.65
N LEU A 480 4.06 -6.35 8.27
CA LEU A 480 4.64 -5.03 8.55
C LEU A 480 4.71 -4.78 10.06
N PHE A 481 3.66 -5.17 10.80
CA PHE A 481 3.67 -5.12 12.25
C PHE A 481 4.73 -6.06 12.86
N GLY A 482 4.95 -7.23 12.25
CA GLY A 482 6.05 -8.12 12.59
C GLY A 482 7.43 -7.47 12.39
N ALA A 483 7.67 -6.88 11.21
CA ALA A 483 8.92 -6.17 10.90
C ALA A 483 9.19 -4.99 11.87
N TYR A 484 8.16 -4.20 12.18
CA TYR A 484 8.27 -3.12 13.16
C TYR A 484 8.66 -3.64 14.55
N LEU A 485 7.98 -4.69 15.03
CA LEU A 485 8.27 -5.30 16.33
C LEU A 485 9.68 -5.91 16.39
N ALA A 486 10.18 -6.48 15.29
CA ALA A 486 11.55 -7.00 15.22
C ALA A 486 12.60 -5.90 15.39
N GLY A 487 12.41 -4.75 14.73
CA GLY A 487 13.29 -3.59 14.89
C GLY A 487 13.24 -3.04 16.32
N ALA A 488 12.04 -2.87 16.88
CA ALA A 488 11.86 -2.39 18.25
C ALA A 488 12.44 -3.35 19.32
N LEU A 489 12.35 -4.66 19.07
CA LEU A 489 12.97 -5.71 19.90
C LEU A 489 14.49 -5.58 19.93
N LEU A 490 15.12 -5.53 18.76
CA LEU A 490 16.59 -5.46 18.64
C LEU A 490 17.13 -4.16 19.22
N ALA A 491 16.50 -3.01 18.93
CA ALA A 491 16.86 -1.73 19.52
C ALA A 491 16.77 -1.76 21.04
N TYR A 492 15.75 -2.41 21.63
CA TYR A 492 15.67 -2.55 23.09
C TYR A 492 16.76 -3.45 23.69
N ILE A 493 17.12 -4.54 23.01
CA ILE A 493 18.12 -5.51 23.52
C ILE A 493 19.54 -4.95 23.43
N PHE A 494 19.89 -4.31 22.32
CA PHE A 494 21.27 -3.95 21.97
C PHE A 494 21.56 -2.44 21.94
N THR A 495 20.67 -1.60 22.47
CA THR A 495 21.03 -0.22 22.84
C THR A 495 21.60 -0.24 24.26
N PHE A 496 22.89 0.07 24.37
CA PHE A 496 23.60 0.16 25.65
C PHE A 496 23.83 1.62 26.01
N GLU A 497 23.43 2.02 27.22
CA GLU A 497 24.02 3.19 27.87
C GLU A 497 25.47 2.87 28.20
N SER A 498 26.38 3.80 27.92
CA SER A 498 27.78 3.67 28.33
C SER A 498 27.84 3.61 29.86
N LEU A 499 28.49 2.58 30.43
CA LEU A 499 28.70 2.49 31.88
C LEU A 499 29.81 3.47 32.33
N GLY A 500 29.49 4.76 32.29
CA GLY A 500 30.33 5.83 32.81
C GLY A 500 30.31 5.95 34.34
N ASP A 501 30.57 4.85 35.06
CA ASP A 501 30.86 4.92 36.52
C ASP A 501 31.51 3.62 37.06
N ALA A 502 32.85 3.48 36.92
CA ALA A 502 33.61 2.38 37.54
C ALA A 502 35.15 2.56 37.68
N THR A 503 35.79 3.59 37.10
CA THR A 503 37.28 3.59 36.95
C THR A 503 38.00 4.91 37.25
N THR A 504 37.51 5.74 38.18
CA THR A 504 38.34 6.80 38.80
C THR A 504 39.33 6.21 39.84
N THR A 505 40.17 5.27 39.40
CA THR A 505 41.36 4.87 40.16
C THR A 505 42.37 6.02 40.16
N ARG A 506 42.70 6.53 41.36
CA ARG A 506 43.74 7.53 41.56
C ARG A 506 45.03 7.11 40.85
N VAL A 507 45.56 7.98 39.99
CA VAL A 507 46.98 8.04 39.69
C VAL A 507 47.54 9.15 40.56
N GLU A 508 48.33 8.79 41.57
CA GLU A 508 49.05 9.75 42.39
C GLU A 508 50.26 10.27 41.61
N VAL A 509 50.42 11.59 41.55
CA VAL A 509 51.61 12.21 40.95
C VAL A 509 52.76 12.03 41.93
N ASN A 510 53.80 11.30 41.51
CA ASN A 510 55.09 11.21 42.18
C ASN A 510 56.18 11.67 41.22
N ASP A 511 56.92 12.71 41.60
CA ASP A 511 58.07 13.22 40.86
C ASP A 511 59.31 12.34 41.08
N ALA A 512 59.99 11.89 40.01
CA ALA A 512 61.40 11.51 40.05
C ALA A 512 62.06 11.41 38.64
N GLU A 513 63.10 12.22 38.45
CA GLU A 513 64.36 12.00 37.70
C GLU A 513 64.41 11.31 36.30
N SER A 514 65.20 11.92 35.40
CA SER A 514 65.68 11.33 34.13
C SER A 514 66.93 10.45 34.34
N PRO A 515 67.33 9.60 33.36
CA PRO A 515 68.41 10.08 32.47
C PRO A 515 68.52 9.51 31.03
N LYS A 516 68.87 10.41 30.10
CA LYS A 516 69.90 10.32 29.04
C LYS A 516 69.92 9.21 27.97
N SER A 517 70.34 9.64 26.78
CA SER A 517 70.62 8.87 25.55
C SER A 517 72.03 8.26 25.48
N PRO A 518 72.24 7.26 24.59
CA PRO A 518 73.52 6.96 23.94
C PRO A 518 73.59 7.50 22.49
N SER A 519 74.73 7.34 21.82
CA SER A 519 75.09 8.02 20.54
C SER A 519 76.24 7.33 19.78
N VAL A 520 76.51 7.76 18.52
CA VAL A 520 77.74 7.51 17.68
C VAL A 520 77.82 6.13 16.97
N SER A 521 78.39 5.91 15.75
CA SER A 521 78.54 6.68 14.47
C SER A 521 78.82 5.70 13.25
N PRO A 522 79.80 5.84 12.30
CA PRO A 522 79.51 6.10 10.87
C PRO A 522 80.21 5.20 9.80
N VAL A 523 80.12 5.57 8.48
CA VAL A 523 80.92 5.14 7.28
C VAL A 523 80.56 3.76 6.67
N SER A 524 80.47 3.48 5.34
CA SER A 524 80.34 4.24 4.05
C SER A 524 79.79 3.26 2.95
N ASP A 525 79.90 3.33 1.59
CA ASP A 525 80.61 4.15 0.56
C ASP A 525 80.02 3.96 -0.90
N LEU A 526 80.66 4.57 -1.93
CA LEU A 526 80.70 4.23 -3.40
C LEU A 526 79.41 3.70 -4.10
N SER A 527 78.67 4.51 -4.90
CA SER A 527 78.81 4.78 -6.37
C SER A 527 78.54 3.61 -7.33
N GLU A 528 77.82 3.70 -8.47
CA GLU A 528 77.17 4.84 -9.18
C GLU A 528 75.71 4.44 -9.64
N THR A 529 75.06 4.72 -10.79
CA THR A 529 75.40 5.31 -12.12
C THR A 529 74.19 6.02 -12.78
N THR A 530 74.41 6.84 -13.83
CA THR A 530 73.51 7.35 -14.94
C THR A 530 71.98 7.08 -14.89
N ALA A 531 71.06 8.01 -15.24
CA ALA A 531 71.15 9.17 -16.16
C ALA A 531 70.19 10.36 -15.79
N ALA A 532 70.23 11.44 -16.58
CA ALA A 532 69.55 12.74 -16.37
C ALA A 532 68.10 12.80 -16.97
N HIS A 533 67.28 13.86 -16.84
CA HIS A 533 67.49 15.28 -16.46
C HIS A 533 66.26 15.91 -15.75
N ALA A 534 66.35 17.20 -15.39
CA ALA A 534 65.45 17.97 -14.49
C ALA A 534 64.42 18.86 -15.29
N PRO A 535 63.57 19.78 -14.72
CA PRO A 535 63.86 20.70 -13.59
C PRO A 535 62.73 21.09 -12.58
N SER A 536 63.18 21.33 -11.32
CA SER A 536 62.77 22.39 -10.35
C SER A 536 61.30 22.72 -10.00
N SER A 537 60.99 22.78 -8.68
CA SER A 537 60.76 24.07 -7.97
C SER A 537 60.49 23.94 -6.45
N SER A 538 61.21 24.76 -5.65
CA SER A 538 60.94 25.30 -4.28
C SER A 538 60.44 24.44 -3.07
N PRO A 539 60.78 24.84 -1.82
CA PRO A 539 60.39 24.13 -0.58
C PRO A 539 59.06 24.61 0.05
N PRO A 540 58.47 23.83 0.99
CA PRO A 540 57.27 24.23 1.75
C PRO A 540 57.60 25.14 2.96
N PRO A 541 56.73 26.11 3.31
CA PRO A 541 56.89 26.94 4.50
C PRO A 541 56.02 26.50 5.70
N SER A 542 56.67 26.43 6.88
CA SER A 542 56.17 26.71 8.24
C SER A 542 54.79 26.24 8.71
N ASP A 543 54.78 25.51 9.82
CA ASP A 543 53.61 25.20 10.65
C ASP A 543 52.88 26.44 11.17
N ILE A 544 51.56 26.30 11.35
CA ILE A 544 50.75 27.15 12.23
C ILE A 544 49.98 26.22 13.18
N HIS A 545 50.15 26.41 14.48
CA HIS A 545 49.35 25.70 15.49
C HIS A 545 47.89 26.20 15.43
N GLU A 546 46.96 25.33 15.05
CA GLU A 546 45.58 25.44 15.53
C GLU A 546 45.48 24.85 16.96
N PRO A 547 44.70 25.45 17.87
CA PRO A 547 44.53 24.92 19.22
C PRO A 547 43.61 23.70 19.20
N GLU A 548 44.02 22.61 19.85
CA GLU A 548 43.18 21.43 20.04
C GLU A 548 41.92 21.77 20.83
N SER A 549 40.79 21.94 20.14
CA SER A 549 39.50 22.09 20.79
C SER A 549 39.14 20.78 21.48
N ASN A 550 39.08 20.78 22.83
CA ASN A 550 38.70 19.63 23.63
C ASN A 550 37.33 19.08 23.19
N HIS A 551 37.35 18.00 22.43
CA HIS A 551 36.14 17.42 21.85
C HIS A 551 35.38 16.64 22.92
N TYR A 552 34.45 17.32 23.61
CA TYR A 552 33.51 16.67 24.52
C TYR A 552 32.63 15.70 23.73
N ILE A 553 32.99 14.41 23.75
CA ILE A 553 32.20 13.36 23.13
C ILE A 553 30.90 13.21 23.91
N SER A 554 29.82 13.78 23.38
CA SER A 554 28.47 13.57 23.88
C SER A 554 28.13 12.08 23.81
N HIS A 555 28.01 11.42 24.97
CA HIS A 555 27.75 9.98 25.08
C HIS A 555 26.31 9.61 24.65
N GLU A 556 25.98 9.68 23.36
CA GLU A 556 24.77 9.03 22.84
C GLU A 556 24.86 7.50 23.02
N PRO A 557 23.77 6.82 23.43
CA PRO A 557 23.75 5.37 23.60
C PRO A 557 23.81 4.66 22.25
N ILE A 558 24.82 3.82 22.05
CA ILE A 558 25.07 3.14 20.77
C ILE A 558 24.03 2.03 20.56
N ASN A 559 23.29 2.14 19.46
CA ASN A 559 22.35 1.12 18.97
C ASN A 559 23.03 0.31 17.86
N LEU A 560 23.67 -0.81 18.23
CA LEU A 560 24.48 -1.62 17.30
C LEU A 560 23.66 -2.19 16.11
N PRO A 561 22.43 -2.70 16.29
CA PRO A 561 21.58 -3.12 15.16
C PRO A 561 21.31 -2.00 14.16
N PHE A 562 21.08 -0.76 14.63
CA PHE A 562 20.88 0.39 13.74
C PHE A 562 22.16 0.73 12.97
N ALA A 563 23.33 0.70 13.62
CA ALA A 563 24.61 0.89 12.92
C ALA A 563 24.87 -0.19 11.85
N ALA A 564 24.63 -1.46 12.16
CA ALA A 564 24.77 -2.57 11.21
C ALA A 564 23.76 -2.48 10.04
N PHE A 565 22.53 -2.05 10.31
CA PHE A 565 21.52 -1.78 9.29
C PHE A 565 21.93 -0.63 8.37
N THR A 566 22.41 0.49 8.92
CA THR A 566 22.93 1.63 8.15
C THR A 566 24.15 1.26 7.31
N ALA A 567 25.05 0.41 7.81
CA ALA A 567 26.27 0.00 7.10
C ALA A 567 26.01 -0.98 5.93
N HIS A 568 24.98 -1.82 6.01
CA HIS A 568 24.81 -2.95 5.08
C HIS A 568 23.48 -3.01 4.33
N LEU A 569 22.39 -2.52 4.91
CA LEU A 569 21.05 -2.60 4.30
C LEU A 569 20.61 -1.25 3.72
N GLN A 570 20.92 -0.13 4.37
CA GLN A 570 20.55 1.21 3.88
C GLN A 570 21.10 1.57 2.49
N PRO A 571 22.35 1.20 2.09
CA PRO A 571 22.87 1.47 0.75
C PRO A 571 22.13 0.72 -0.37
N ILE A 572 21.36 -0.32 -0.05
CA ILE A 572 20.52 -1.07 -0.98
C ILE A 572 19.05 -0.61 -0.86
N LEU A 573 18.61 -0.27 0.35
CA LEU A 573 17.24 0.17 0.63
C LEU A 573 16.91 1.52 -0.02
N ALA A 574 17.72 2.55 0.24
CA ALA A 574 17.41 3.92 -0.12
C ALA A 574 17.43 4.19 -1.65
N PRO A 575 18.43 3.72 -2.43
CA PRO A 575 18.48 4.00 -3.87
C PRO A 575 17.76 2.96 -4.75
N LEU A 576 17.47 1.76 -4.23
CA LEU A 576 16.94 0.65 -5.04
C LEU A 576 15.60 0.10 -4.52
N LEU A 577 15.58 -0.58 -3.36
CA LEU A 577 14.38 -1.32 -2.93
C LEU A 577 13.20 -0.40 -2.56
N GLY A 578 13.46 0.74 -1.92
CA GLY A 578 12.45 1.75 -1.62
C GLY A 578 11.82 2.37 -2.88
N PRO A 579 12.62 2.86 -3.85
CA PRO A 579 12.11 3.28 -5.15
C PRO A 579 11.32 2.20 -5.91
N ILE A 580 11.79 0.95 -5.94
CA ILE A 580 11.07 -0.19 -6.57
C ILE A 580 9.70 -0.40 -5.92
N PHE A 581 9.60 -0.31 -4.59
CA PHE A 581 8.33 -0.42 -3.87
C PHE A 581 7.30 0.64 -4.32
N PHE A 582 7.68 1.92 -4.31
CA PHE A 582 6.76 2.99 -4.68
C PHE A 582 6.39 2.96 -6.17
N ALA A 583 7.30 2.52 -7.05
CA ALA A 583 7.00 2.28 -8.46
C ALA A 583 6.08 1.07 -8.68
N SER A 584 6.20 0.01 -7.88
CA SER A 584 5.28 -1.14 -7.95
C SER A 584 3.85 -0.77 -7.53
N ILE A 585 3.70 0.12 -6.53
CA ILE A 585 2.42 0.77 -6.23
C ILE A 585 1.91 1.57 -7.43
N GLY A 586 2.78 2.34 -8.10
CA GLY A 586 2.43 3.12 -9.29
C GLY A 586 1.91 2.27 -10.45
N ALA A 587 2.60 1.17 -10.76
CA ALA A 587 2.25 0.26 -11.85
C ALA A 587 0.95 -0.53 -11.59
N ALA A 588 0.47 -0.60 -10.35
CA ALA A 588 -0.80 -1.22 -9.98
C ALA A 588 -2.03 -0.32 -10.18
N ILE A 589 -1.86 0.96 -10.59
CA ILE A 589 -2.96 1.92 -10.75
C ILE A 589 -3.61 1.76 -12.14
N PRO A 590 -4.93 1.47 -12.23
CA PRO A 590 -5.64 1.27 -13.50
C PRO A 590 -6.00 2.60 -14.18
N VAL A 591 -5.01 3.34 -14.67
CA VAL A 591 -5.14 4.73 -15.20
C VAL A 591 -6.29 4.89 -16.20
N GLY A 592 -6.50 3.93 -17.10
CA GLY A 592 -7.56 3.99 -18.11
C GLY A 592 -8.99 4.09 -17.54
N SER A 593 -9.30 3.41 -16.43
CA SER A 593 -10.64 3.46 -15.82
C SER A 593 -10.88 4.70 -14.95
N LEU A 594 -9.82 5.47 -14.64
CA LEU A 594 -9.93 6.69 -13.83
C LEU A 594 -10.52 7.87 -14.62
N PHE A 595 -10.08 8.09 -15.86
CA PHE A 595 -10.44 9.30 -16.62
C PHE A 595 -11.75 9.19 -17.42
N THR A 596 -12.17 7.97 -17.75
CA THR A 596 -13.28 7.69 -18.66
C THR A 596 -14.04 6.44 -18.24
N ILE A 597 -15.34 6.58 -17.95
CA ILE A 597 -16.27 5.45 -17.88
C ILE A 597 -17.24 5.53 -19.07
N HIS A 598 -17.41 4.39 -19.75
CA HIS A 598 -18.36 4.23 -20.84
C HIS A 598 -19.75 3.94 -20.28
N ILE A 599 -20.68 4.89 -20.40
CA ILE A 599 -22.07 4.71 -19.98
C ILE A 599 -22.81 3.83 -21.01
N ALA A 600 -23.68 2.95 -20.51
CA ALA A 600 -24.64 2.19 -21.31
C ALA A 600 -25.53 3.15 -22.14
N GLY A 601 -25.17 3.33 -23.42
CA GLY A 601 -25.71 4.38 -24.29
C GLY A 601 -24.66 5.01 -25.22
N GLY A 602 -23.37 4.76 -24.99
CA GLY A 602 -22.27 5.21 -25.88
C GLY A 602 -21.67 6.57 -25.51
N GLY A 603 -22.14 7.20 -24.44
CA GLY A 603 -21.52 8.40 -23.87
C GLY A 603 -20.31 8.06 -23.00
N VAL A 604 -19.30 8.93 -23.01
CA VAL A 604 -18.19 8.90 -22.06
C VAL A 604 -18.50 9.86 -20.91
N SER A 605 -18.37 9.38 -19.67
CA SER A 605 -18.49 10.22 -18.47
C SER A 605 -17.12 10.48 -17.85
N HIS A 606 -16.85 11.75 -17.60
CA HIS A 606 -15.72 12.23 -16.81
C HIS A 606 -16.12 12.59 -15.37
N ALA A 607 -17.39 12.38 -14.97
CA ALA A 607 -17.88 12.72 -13.64
C ALA A 607 -17.12 11.99 -12.52
N VAL A 608 -16.58 10.80 -12.83
CA VAL A 608 -15.68 9.98 -12.01
C VAL A 608 -14.54 10.81 -11.41
N VAL A 609 -13.90 11.66 -12.21
CA VAL A 609 -12.76 12.47 -11.81
C VAL A 609 -13.17 13.51 -10.76
N TRP A 610 -14.32 14.17 -10.96
CA TRP A 610 -14.84 15.14 -10.00
C TRP A 610 -15.35 14.48 -8.71
N LYS A 611 -16.11 13.38 -8.84
CA LYS A 611 -16.58 12.57 -7.71
C LYS A 611 -15.42 12.07 -6.84
N GLY A 612 -14.38 11.56 -7.50
CA GLY A 612 -13.12 11.12 -6.90
C GLY A 612 -12.32 12.25 -6.24
N LEU A 613 -12.19 13.41 -6.89
CA LEU A 613 -11.48 14.57 -6.33
C LEU A 613 -12.18 15.15 -5.09
N VAL A 614 -13.51 15.28 -5.13
CA VAL A 614 -14.31 15.75 -4.00
C VAL A 614 -14.25 14.74 -2.84
N TYR A 615 -14.30 13.45 -3.14
CA TYR A 615 -14.15 12.39 -2.14
C TYR A 615 -12.73 12.39 -1.54
N ALA A 616 -11.68 12.57 -2.35
CA ALA A 616 -10.31 12.75 -1.89
C ALA A 616 -10.18 13.93 -0.92
N LEU A 617 -10.71 15.09 -1.28
CA LEU A 617 -10.70 16.28 -0.43
C LEU A 617 -11.39 16.03 0.92
N LEU A 618 -12.51 15.30 0.93
CA LEU A 618 -13.18 14.90 2.16
C LEU A 618 -12.32 13.95 3.01
N MET A 619 -11.60 13.01 2.38
CA MET A 619 -10.68 12.09 3.07
C MET A 619 -9.42 12.77 3.60
N VAL A 620 -8.91 13.81 2.91
CA VAL A 620 -7.85 14.70 3.40
C VAL A 620 -8.32 15.41 4.66
N LEU A 621 -9.51 16.04 4.62
CA LEU A 621 -10.10 16.72 5.78
C LEU A 621 -10.35 15.74 6.95
N ALA A 622 -10.81 14.52 6.66
CA ALA A 622 -11.06 13.48 7.67
C ALA A 622 -9.79 13.13 8.46
N LYS A 623 -8.65 12.90 7.79
CA LYS A 623 -7.37 12.60 8.46
C LYS A 623 -6.75 13.83 9.12
N MET A 624 -7.00 15.04 8.60
CA MET A 624 -6.58 16.29 9.27
C MET A 624 -7.22 16.50 10.66
N VAL A 625 -8.41 15.96 10.91
CA VAL A 625 -9.04 15.97 12.25
C VAL A 625 -8.17 15.25 13.29
N VAL A 626 -7.41 14.22 12.90
CA VAL A 626 -6.55 13.46 13.83
C VAL A 626 -5.46 14.35 14.43
N GLY A 627 -4.98 15.35 13.68
CA GLY A 627 -4.04 16.36 14.16
C GLY A 627 -4.52 17.16 15.37
N VAL A 628 -5.84 17.33 15.54
CA VAL A 628 -6.45 18.10 16.64
C VAL A 628 -6.09 17.51 18.02
N TRP A 629 -5.87 16.20 18.11
CA TRP A 629 -5.45 15.56 19.36
C TRP A 629 -4.10 16.09 19.90
N MET A 630 -3.18 16.55 19.04
CA MET A 630 -1.93 17.19 19.50
C MET A 630 -2.15 18.55 20.18
N LEU A 631 -3.29 19.20 19.92
CA LEU A 631 -3.70 20.45 20.55
C LEU A 631 -4.47 20.19 21.86
N VAL A 632 -5.39 19.22 21.82
CA VAL A 632 -6.25 18.85 22.96
C VAL A 632 -5.47 18.09 24.05
N TRP A 633 -4.43 17.35 23.68
CA TRP A 633 -3.60 16.56 24.58
C TRP A 633 -2.15 17.11 24.66
N PRO A 634 -1.95 18.29 25.29
CA PRO A 634 -0.62 18.88 25.43
C PRO A 634 0.33 17.98 26.23
N ALA A 635 1.64 18.15 26.03
CA ALA A 635 2.64 17.42 26.78
C ALA A 635 2.54 17.73 28.29
N PRO A 636 2.79 16.75 29.20
CA PRO A 636 2.83 17.01 30.63
C PRO A 636 3.94 18.03 30.94
N ARG A 637 3.57 19.27 31.31
CA ARG A 637 4.53 20.33 31.63
C ARG A 637 5.45 19.88 32.77
N GLY A 638 6.73 19.72 32.46
CA GLY A 638 7.77 19.51 33.46
C GLY A 638 7.90 20.74 34.35
N ARG A 639 7.32 20.68 35.56
CA ARG A 639 7.72 21.60 36.63
C ARG A 639 9.07 21.13 37.19
N ALA A 640 10.13 21.84 36.82
CA ALA A 640 11.35 21.85 37.61
C ALA A 640 11.04 22.29 39.05
N GLY A 641 11.83 21.83 40.03
CA GLY A 641 11.79 22.34 41.40
C GLY A 641 10.56 21.99 42.23
N HIS A 642 10.39 20.71 42.60
CA HIS A 642 10.39 20.30 44.02
C HIS A 642 10.37 18.77 44.20
N GLY A 643 11.23 18.26 45.09
CA GLY A 643 11.31 16.84 45.42
C GLY A 643 10.21 16.34 46.36
N ARG A 644 10.21 15.01 46.62
CA ARG A 644 9.40 14.31 47.64
C ARG A 644 7.87 14.54 47.59
N LYS A 645 7.20 14.02 46.54
CA LYS A 645 5.79 13.54 46.65
C LYS A 645 5.30 12.54 45.59
N ARG A 646 6.17 11.96 44.74
CA ARG A 646 5.78 11.16 43.56
C ARG A 646 5.61 9.64 43.78
N GLU A 647 5.41 9.17 45.02
CA GLU A 647 5.13 7.74 45.29
C GLU A 647 3.65 7.41 45.50
N ARG A 648 2.83 8.33 46.02
CA ARG A 648 1.40 8.06 46.30
C ARG A 648 0.47 8.05 45.08
N ALA A 649 0.95 8.41 43.89
CA ALA A 649 0.13 8.44 42.68
C ALA A 649 0.08 7.10 41.92
N ARG A 650 1.07 6.21 42.10
CA ARG A 650 1.16 4.92 41.38
C ARG A 650 0.22 3.84 41.91
N SER A 651 -0.29 3.98 43.14
CA SER A 651 -1.19 3.02 43.77
C SER A 651 -2.62 3.07 43.21
N SER A 652 -3.15 4.27 42.92
CA SER A 652 -4.59 4.48 42.65
C SER A 652 -5.12 3.70 41.43
N TRP A 653 -4.31 3.51 40.38
CA TRP A 653 -4.72 2.78 39.18
C TRP A 653 -4.68 1.26 39.39
N LEU A 654 -3.66 0.77 40.10
CA LEU A 654 -3.53 -0.65 40.46
C LEU A 654 -4.59 -1.08 41.48
N THR A 655 -5.03 -0.21 42.38
CA THR A 655 -6.18 -0.48 43.27
C THR A 655 -7.49 -0.57 42.50
N SER A 656 -7.72 0.26 41.47
CA SER A 656 -8.91 0.16 40.63
C SER A 656 -8.95 -1.16 39.85
N ILE A 657 -7.81 -1.58 39.28
CA ILE A 657 -7.70 -2.85 38.57
C ILE A 657 -7.92 -4.04 39.53
N ARG A 658 -7.33 -4.01 40.74
CA ARG A 658 -7.59 -5.05 41.76
C ARG A 658 -9.05 -5.07 42.21
N ALA A 659 -9.66 -3.91 42.45
CA ALA A 659 -11.08 -3.83 42.82
C ALA A 659 -12.01 -4.44 41.74
N VAL A 660 -11.72 -4.22 40.46
CA VAL A 660 -12.44 -4.87 39.34
C VAL A 660 -12.14 -6.36 39.29
N TRP A 661 -10.87 -6.78 39.41
CA TRP A 661 -10.47 -8.19 39.40
C TRP A 661 -11.12 -8.99 40.53
N ASP A 662 -11.17 -8.45 41.74
CA ASP A 662 -11.82 -9.09 42.89
C ASP A 662 -13.35 -9.07 42.76
N LYS A 663 -13.95 -8.04 42.13
CA LYS A 663 -15.38 -8.07 41.76
C LYS A 663 -15.66 -9.18 40.74
N MET A 664 -14.79 -9.39 39.75
CA MET A 664 -14.91 -10.48 38.77
C MET A 664 -14.65 -11.86 39.38
N LYS A 665 -13.71 -12.00 40.33
CA LYS A 665 -13.56 -13.23 41.14
C LYS A 665 -14.82 -13.52 41.94
N LYS A 666 -15.40 -12.52 42.59
CA LYS A 666 -16.61 -12.66 43.43
C LYS A 666 -17.90 -12.92 42.62
N LEU A 667 -17.86 -12.67 41.30
CA LEU A 667 -18.86 -13.13 40.33
C LEU A 667 -18.56 -14.56 39.85
N ARG A 668 -17.31 -14.87 39.47
CA ARG A 668 -16.91 -16.22 39.03
C ARG A 668 -17.11 -17.29 40.13
N SER A 669 -16.89 -16.94 41.40
CA SER A 669 -17.17 -17.83 42.54
C SER A 669 -18.66 -17.98 42.87
N LYS A 670 -19.55 -17.19 42.26
CA LYS A 670 -21.02 -17.29 42.43
C LYS A 670 -21.72 -18.11 41.34
N CYS A 671 -20.98 -18.61 40.35
CA CYS A 671 -21.50 -19.53 39.33
C CYS A 671 -20.94 -20.95 39.48
N SER A 672 -20.55 -21.36 40.70
CA SER A 672 -19.95 -22.67 40.99
C SER A 672 -20.71 -23.47 42.07
N GLU A 673 -21.79 -22.93 42.63
CA GLU A 673 -22.62 -23.58 43.67
C GLU A 673 -24.10 -23.30 43.36
N SER A 674 -24.66 -24.03 42.38
CA SER A 674 -26.11 -23.98 42.08
C SER A 674 -26.65 -25.27 41.41
N GLU A 675 -26.06 -26.43 41.71
CA GLU A 675 -26.70 -27.72 41.44
C GLU A 675 -26.81 -28.52 42.73
N ASN A 676 -27.97 -28.43 43.40
CA ASN A 676 -28.75 -29.55 43.94
C ASN A 676 -29.85 -29.08 44.94
N GLY A 677 -31.09 -29.46 44.64
CA GLY A 677 -32.00 -30.04 45.64
C GLY A 677 -32.77 -29.15 46.64
N LEU A 678 -34.08 -29.03 46.38
CA LEU A 678 -35.19 -29.24 47.35
C LEU A 678 -35.36 -28.30 48.57
N GLY A 679 -36.60 -27.80 48.77
CA GLY A 679 -37.15 -27.63 50.13
C GLY A 679 -37.98 -26.37 50.42
N TYR A 680 -39.31 -26.49 50.32
CA TYR A 680 -40.39 -25.81 51.07
C TYR A 680 -40.12 -24.51 51.89
N GLY A 681 -40.99 -23.49 51.75
CA GLY A 681 -41.14 -22.46 52.79
C GLY A 681 -42.07 -21.27 52.48
N CYS A 682 -43.13 -21.11 53.27
CA CYS A 682 -43.97 -19.90 53.41
C CYS A 682 -43.21 -18.73 54.08
N ALA A 683 -43.67 -17.46 54.13
CA ALA A 683 -44.67 -16.64 53.40
C ALA A 683 -44.66 -15.20 54.01
N ARG A 684 -45.61 -14.33 53.60
CA ARG A 684 -46.03 -13.05 54.27
C ARG A 684 -45.06 -11.85 54.11
N GLU A 685 -45.54 -10.70 53.63
CA GLU A 685 -46.22 -9.56 54.32
C GLU A 685 -45.30 -8.77 55.28
N ALA A 686 -45.25 -7.42 55.31
CA ALA A 686 -45.85 -6.41 54.43
C ALA A 686 -45.23 -4.99 54.63
N SER A 687 -45.56 -4.07 53.70
CA SER A 687 -45.93 -2.64 53.92
C SER A 687 -45.08 -1.64 54.75
N THR A 688 -44.79 -0.48 54.10
CA THR A 688 -44.92 0.92 54.65
C THR A 688 -43.92 1.39 55.75
N VAL A 689 -43.73 2.68 56.09
CA VAL A 689 -44.32 3.99 55.66
C VAL A 689 -43.32 5.16 55.89
N GLU A 690 -43.43 6.26 55.11
CA GLU A 690 -42.94 7.68 55.33
C GLU A 690 -41.51 7.89 55.93
N GLU A 691 -40.95 9.07 56.23
CA GLU A 691 -41.22 10.51 56.00
C GLU A 691 -39.92 11.13 55.37
N GLY A 692 -39.61 12.43 55.22
CA GLY A 692 -40.26 13.69 55.59
C GLY A 692 -39.24 14.76 56.04
N GLY A 693 -39.36 16.03 55.57
CA GLY A 693 -38.60 17.18 56.13
C GLY A 693 -37.93 18.13 55.11
N VAL A 694 -38.09 19.45 55.30
CA VAL A 694 -37.60 20.55 54.42
C VAL A 694 -37.20 21.78 55.28
N CYS A 695 -36.65 22.82 54.63
CA CYS A 695 -36.28 24.17 55.09
C CYS A 695 -34.85 24.32 55.65
N GLU A 696 -33.94 25.18 55.16
CA GLU A 696 -33.96 26.55 54.57
C GLU A 696 -33.63 27.64 55.61
N HIS A 697 -32.53 28.40 55.40
CA HIS A 697 -32.40 29.83 55.72
C HIS A 697 -31.13 30.47 55.14
N SER A 698 -31.13 31.81 55.07
CA SER A 698 -30.09 32.75 54.60
C SER A 698 -30.37 34.12 55.30
N PRO A 699 -29.65 35.24 55.11
CA PRO A 699 -28.37 35.50 54.42
C PRO A 699 -27.35 36.23 55.34
N ASP A 700 -26.24 36.76 54.78
CA ASP A 700 -25.94 38.21 54.92
C ASP A 700 -24.88 38.75 53.91
N THR A 701 -24.65 40.06 53.96
CA THR A 701 -24.12 40.96 52.93
C THR A 701 -22.64 41.38 53.11
N ALA A 702 -21.98 41.88 52.04
CA ALA A 702 -21.44 43.27 51.96
C ALA A 702 -20.29 43.50 50.93
N LYS A 703 -20.63 44.29 49.90
CA LYS A 703 -19.83 45.16 49.01
C LYS A 703 -18.36 45.50 49.39
N ARG A 704 -17.45 45.44 48.40
CA ARG A 704 -16.74 46.61 47.82
C ARG A 704 -15.95 46.25 46.55
N GLY A 705 -15.64 47.24 45.71
CA GLY A 705 -14.81 47.10 44.51
C GLY A 705 -14.22 48.44 44.05
N ARG A 706 -13.29 48.41 43.10
CA ARG A 706 -12.77 49.62 42.42
C ARG A 706 -12.15 49.27 41.06
N ALA A 707 -12.21 50.20 40.11
CA ALA A 707 -11.54 50.11 38.82
C ALA A 707 -11.08 51.51 38.37
N SER A 708 -9.91 51.58 37.73
CA SER A 708 -9.36 52.73 37.00
C SER A 708 -8.11 52.25 36.23
N THR A 709 -8.21 51.95 34.92
CA THR A 709 -7.96 52.89 33.80
C THR A 709 -6.53 53.42 33.67
N ALA A 710 -5.85 52.92 32.64
CA ALA A 710 -4.88 53.58 31.75
C ALA A 710 -3.65 54.32 32.33
N LEU A 711 -2.47 53.88 31.88
CA LEU A 711 -1.56 54.79 31.16
C LEU A 711 -0.78 54.02 30.08
N GLU A 712 -0.47 54.68 28.97
CA GLU A 712 0.24 54.13 27.82
C GLU A 712 1.53 54.94 27.62
N THR A 713 2.71 54.30 27.70
CA THR A 713 3.99 54.99 27.45
C THR A 713 4.97 54.06 26.74
N ARG A 714 5.46 54.49 25.58
CA ARG A 714 6.37 53.74 24.70
C ARG A 714 7.72 54.45 24.63
N ARG A 715 8.78 53.87 25.21
CA ARG A 715 10.18 54.25 24.90
C ARG A 715 11.18 53.15 25.21
N THR A 716 12.29 53.19 24.48
CA THR A 716 13.38 52.21 24.45
C THR A 716 14.65 52.75 25.12
N ALA A 717 15.30 51.98 25.98
CA ALA A 717 16.73 52.09 26.32
C ALA A 717 17.21 50.82 27.04
N GLY A 718 18.43 50.36 26.74
CA GLY A 718 19.03 49.11 27.23
C GLY A 718 19.71 49.16 28.60
N SER A 719 20.76 48.34 28.75
CA SER A 719 21.49 47.98 29.99
C SER A 719 20.68 47.05 30.93
N GLU A 720 20.85 45.71 30.90
CA GLU A 720 22.03 44.84 31.19
C GLU A 720 22.02 44.34 32.64
N HIS A 721 22.01 43.01 32.81
CA HIS A 721 22.64 42.35 33.97
C HIS A 721 22.93 40.87 33.65
N HIS A 722 24.22 40.58 33.46
CA HIS A 722 24.88 39.27 33.53
C HIS A 722 24.12 38.05 32.98
N ASP A 723 24.38 37.72 31.71
CA ASP A 723 24.41 36.34 31.26
C ASP A 723 25.64 35.63 31.88
N GLU A 724 25.43 34.54 32.63
CA GLU A 724 26.49 33.56 32.88
C GLU A 724 26.58 32.62 31.67
N HIS A 725 27.79 32.32 31.21
CA HIS A 725 28.03 31.44 30.07
C HIS A 725 27.77 29.96 30.44
N ASP A 726 26.53 29.50 30.29
CA ASP A 726 26.24 28.06 30.21
C ASP A 726 26.76 27.51 28.87
N LEU A 727 27.78 26.67 28.92
CA LEU A 727 28.48 26.14 27.75
C LEU A 727 27.91 24.78 27.30
N GLY A 728 27.43 24.74 26.05
CA GLY A 728 27.35 23.50 25.28
C GLY A 728 26.24 22.51 25.65
N ASP A 729 24.97 22.92 25.54
CA ASP A 729 23.84 21.97 25.61
C ASP A 729 23.80 21.05 24.37
N GLY A 730 23.60 19.75 24.62
CA GLY A 730 23.85 18.68 23.65
C GLY A 730 22.64 18.36 22.76
N GLY A 731 22.63 18.87 21.53
CA GLY A 731 21.87 18.27 20.43
C GLY A 731 20.34 18.18 20.59
N HIS A 732 19.74 19.03 21.43
CA HIS A 732 18.33 18.95 21.77
C HIS A 732 17.41 19.11 20.54
N VAL A 733 16.80 18.00 20.10
CA VAL A 733 15.82 17.99 18.99
C VAL A 733 14.54 18.71 19.42
N HIS A 734 14.49 20.02 19.18
CA HIS A 734 13.33 20.87 19.50
C HIS A 734 12.02 20.28 18.96
N GLU A 735 11.13 19.88 19.87
CA GLU A 735 9.79 19.37 19.55
C GLU A 735 8.99 20.43 18.77
N PRO A 736 8.36 20.09 17.63
CA PRO A 736 7.62 21.06 16.83
C PRO A 736 6.45 21.63 17.64
N SER A 737 6.26 22.95 17.58
CA SER A 737 5.20 23.64 18.34
C SER A 737 3.82 23.01 18.10
N PRO A 738 2.88 23.01 19.08
CA PRO A 738 1.67 22.18 19.01
C PRO A 738 0.84 22.31 17.72
N ARG A 739 0.80 23.50 17.10
CA ARG A 739 0.14 23.73 15.79
C ARG A 739 0.89 23.07 14.62
N ARG A 740 2.23 23.11 14.63
CA ARG A 740 3.10 22.42 13.67
C ARG A 740 3.04 20.89 13.85
N ALA A 741 3.02 20.42 15.10
CA ALA A 741 2.81 19.02 15.45
C ALA A 741 1.46 18.48 14.96
N ALA A 742 0.37 19.22 15.21
CA ALA A 742 -0.97 18.90 14.72
C ALA A 742 -1.03 18.81 13.19
N ALA A 743 -0.49 19.81 12.49
CA ALA A 743 -0.47 19.84 11.03
C ALA A 743 0.36 18.67 10.43
N LEU A 744 1.50 18.33 11.03
CA LEU A 744 2.33 17.20 10.58
C LEU A 744 1.64 15.85 10.82
N LEU A 745 1.06 15.62 12.01
CA LEU A 745 0.31 14.40 12.30
C LEU A 745 -0.86 14.23 11.32
N GLY A 746 -1.65 15.28 11.10
CA GLY A 746 -2.77 15.28 10.16
C GLY A 746 -2.33 14.96 8.73
N LEU A 747 -1.39 15.74 8.17
CA LEU A 747 -0.94 15.59 6.77
C LEU A 747 -0.25 14.26 6.51
N ALA A 748 0.54 13.74 7.46
CA ALA A 748 1.15 12.42 7.33
C ALA A 748 0.09 11.32 7.21
N MET A 749 -0.97 11.38 8.03
CA MET A 749 -2.02 10.35 8.01
C MET A 749 -2.92 10.40 6.77
N VAL A 750 -2.87 11.48 5.96
CA VAL A 750 -3.56 11.56 4.66
C VAL A 750 -3.00 10.55 3.66
N ALA A 751 -1.69 10.29 3.66
CA ALA A 751 -1.03 9.50 2.64
C ALA A 751 -1.51 8.03 2.66
N ARG A 752 -1.92 7.50 1.51
CA ARG A 752 -2.44 6.13 1.36
C ARG A 752 -1.41 5.21 0.70
N GLY A 753 -1.47 3.93 1.03
CA GLY A 753 -0.43 2.95 0.71
C GLY A 753 -0.98 1.70 0.06
N GLU A 754 -0.13 0.69 -0.09
CA GLU A 754 -0.52 -0.63 -0.61
C GLU A 754 -1.75 -1.22 0.08
N ILE A 755 -1.87 -1.14 1.41
CA ILE A 755 -3.02 -1.67 2.15
C ILE A 755 -4.34 -1.01 1.72
N ALA A 756 -4.34 0.28 1.38
CA ALA A 756 -5.53 0.95 0.84
C ALA A 756 -5.92 0.39 -0.54
N LEU A 757 -4.94 0.09 -1.41
CA LEU A 757 -5.18 -0.54 -2.71
C LEU A 757 -5.61 -2.00 -2.55
N ILE A 758 -5.01 -2.77 -1.65
CA ILE A 758 -5.37 -4.16 -1.34
C ILE A 758 -6.80 -4.23 -0.80
N VAL A 759 -7.17 -3.36 0.14
CA VAL A 759 -8.55 -3.26 0.66
C VAL A 759 -9.52 -2.86 -0.47
N ALA A 760 -9.16 -1.92 -1.35
CA ALA A 760 -9.99 -1.55 -2.50
C ALA A 760 -10.16 -2.70 -3.51
N GLN A 761 -9.11 -3.47 -3.78
CA GLN A 761 -9.14 -4.64 -4.67
C GLN A 761 -9.98 -5.78 -4.08
N LEU A 762 -9.82 -6.09 -2.79
CA LEU A 762 -10.67 -7.05 -2.06
C LEU A 762 -12.12 -6.57 -1.97
N ALA A 763 -12.35 -5.25 -1.95
CA ALA A 763 -13.66 -4.63 -2.04
C ALA A 763 -14.21 -4.52 -3.47
N ARG A 764 -13.46 -4.85 -4.53
CA ARG A 764 -13.94 -4.73 -5.92
C ARG A 764 -15.26 -5.49 -6.19
N PRO A 765 -15.52 -6.68 -5.63
CA PRO A 765 -16.83 -7.36 -5.75
C PRO A 765 -18.01 -6.62 -5.09
N LEU A 766 -17.74 -5.65 -4.20
CA LEU A 766 -18.74 -4.76 -3.61
C LEU A 766 -18.82 -3.41 -4.33
N LEU A 767 -17.66 -2.91 -4.80
CA LEU A 767 -17.49 -1.57 -5.41
C LEU A 767 -17.73 -1.54 -6.93
N VAL A 768 -17.89 -2.69 -7.57
CA VAL A 768 -18.36 -2.81 -8.96
C VAL A 768 -19.73 -3.46 -8.92
N ASP A 769 -20.76 -2.76 -9.37
CA ASP A 769 -22.15 -3.22 -9.25
C ASP A 769 -22.47 -4.30 -10.30
N GLY A 770 -22.04 -5.53 -10.00
CA GLY A 770 -22.19 -6.71 -10.85
C GLY A 770 -22.86 -7.86 -10.11
N ARG A 771 -24.17 -8.06 -10.36
CA ARG A 771 -24.89 -9.27 -9.90
C ARG A 771 -24.21 -10.52 -10.46
N LEU A 772 -23.47 -11.21 -9.59
CA LEU A 772 -22.60 -12.37 -9.87
C LEU A 772 -21.48 -12.09 -10.91
N GLY A 773 -20.29 -11.74 -10.41
CA GLY A 773 -19.04 -12.49 -10.66
C GLY A 773 -18.53 -12.78 -12.08
N LEU A 774 -19.17 -12.28 -13.15
CA LEU A 774 -18.95 -12.72 -14.53
C LEU A 774 -18.55 -11.60 -15.50
N GLY A 775 -17.72 -10.64 -15.04
CA GLY A 775 -16.93 -9.76 -15.93
C GLY A 775 -17.70 -8.88 -16.92
N LEU A 776 -19.01 -8.67 -16.72
CA LEU A 776 -19.91 -8.04 -17.68
C LEU A 776 -20.41 -6.67 -17.17
N GLY A 777 -19.66 -5.60 -17.47
CA GLY A 777 -20.20 -4.24 -17.58
C GLY A 777 -21.02 -3.72 -16.40
N GLY A 778 -20.66 -4.08 -15.17
CA GLY A 778 -21.16 -3.40 -13.97
C GLY A 778 -20.66 -1.96 -13.90
N ASP A 779 -21.30 -1.13 -13.08
CA ASP A 779 -20.83 0.24 -12.89
C ASP A 779 -19.53 0.22 -12.07
N GLU A 780 -18.40 0.47 -12.73
CA GLU A 780 -17.08 0.58 -12.08
C GLU A 780 -16.86 1.96 -11.42
N GLU A 781 -17.83 2.90 -11.50
CA GLU A 781 -17.68 4.25 -10.93
C GLU A 781 -17.34 4.24 -9.42
N PRO A 782 -17.98 3.45 -8.53
CA PRO A 782 -17.62 3.47 -7.12
C PRO A 782 -16.19 3.00 -6.86
N TYR A 783 -15.74 1.97 -7.59
CA TYR A 783 -14.35 1.49 -7.55
C TYR A 783 -13.37 2.56 -8.07
N ALA A 784 -13.64 3.15 -9.23
CA ALA A 784 -12.78 4.19 -9.83
C ALA A 784 -12.73 5.47 -8.97
N VAL A 785 -13.83 5.87 -8.33
CA VAL A 785 -13.91 6.98 -7.36
C VAL A 785 -13.09 6.69 -6.10
N VAL A 786 -13.08 5.44 -5.61
CA VAL A 786 -12.21 5.01 -4.50
C VAL A 786 -10.73 5.06 -4.89
N ILE A 787 -10.34 4.51 -6.05
CA ILE A 787 -8.95 4.55 -6.50
C ILE A 787 -8.48 6.00 -6.72
N TRP A 788 -9.31 6.87 -7.32
CA TRP A 788 -9.03 8.32 -7.42
C TRP A 788 -8.73 8.93 -6.05
N ALA A 789 -9.57 8.65 -5.06
CA ALA A 789 -9.41 9.20 -3.72
C ALA A 789 -8.19 8.65 -2.99
N ILE A 790 -7.81 7.38 -3.24
CA ILE A 790 -6.55 6.80 -2.75
C ILE A 790 -5.37 7.53 -3.38
N VAL A 791 -5.29 7.61 -4.71
CA VAL A 791 -4.18 8.22 -5.46
C VAL A 791 -4.00 9.69 -5.06
N VAL A 792 -5.05 10.51 -5.10
CA VAL A 792 -4.97 11.93 -4.73
C VAL A 792 -4.58 12.12 -3.27
N SER A 793 -4.99 11.22 -2.37
CA SER A 793 -4.57 11.26 -0.96
C SER A 793 -3.10 10.84 -0.77
N THR A 794 -2.59 9.84 -1.50
CA THR A 794 -1.17 9.46 -1.50
C THR A 794 -0.28 10.61 -1.95
N PHE A 795 -0.55 11.19 -3.12
CA PHE A 795 0.20 12.32 -3.67
C PHE A 795 0.06 13.56 -2.76
N GLY A 796 -1.16 13.93 -2.39
CA GLY A 796 -1.44 15.12 -1.59
C GLY A 796 -0.87 15.07 -0.18
N GLY A 797 -0.92 13.91 0.49
CA GLY A 797 -0.28 13.69 1.79
C GLY A 797 1.25 13.78 1.71
N ALA A 798 1.86 13.11 0.71
CA ALA A 798 3.30 13.12 0.52
C ALA A 798 3.86 14.53 0.24
N VAL A 799 3.25 15.25 -0.71
CA VAL A 799 3.62 16.65 -1.02
C VAL A 799 3.33 17.56 0.16
N GLY A 800 2.20 17.39 0.85
CA GLY A 800 1.83 18.17 2.03
C GLY A 800 2.88 18.08 3.16
N VAL A 801 3.36 16.87 3.46
CA VAL A 801 4.45 16.66 4.44
C VAL A 801 5.78 17.25 3.93
N GLY A 802 6.16 16.98 2.67
CA GLY A 802 7.39 17.48 2.07
C GLY A 802 7.48 19.02 2.09
N MET A 803 6.42 19.70 1.63
CA MET A 803 6.31 21.16 1.66
C MET A 803 6.31 21.72 3.08
N LEU A 804 5.60 21.08 4.02
CA LEU A 804 5.57 21.50 5.43
C LEU A 804 6.98 21.44 6.04
N LEU A 805 7.67 20.31 5.92
CA LEU A 805 9.02 20.12 6.44
C LEU A 805 10.05 21.04 5.73
N GLY A 806 9.96 21.18 4.41
CA GLY A 806 10.79 22.11 3.63
C GLY A 806 10.57 23.59 3.99
N SER A 807 9.37 23.96 4.46
CA SER A 807 9.09 25.29 5.01
C SER A 807 9.71 25.49 6.41
N TRP A 808 9.86 24.43 7.21
CA TRP A 808 10.50 24.50 8.52
C TRP A 808 12.02 24.55 8.40
N ARG A 809 12.63 23.80 7.46
CA ARG A 809 14.07 23.87 7.16
C ARG A 809 14.49 25.27 6.74
N ARG A 810 13.76 25.89 5.79
CA ARG A 810 14.00 27.28 5.36
C ARG A 810 13.96 28.26 6.53
N ARG A 811 12.89 28.27 7.32
CA ARG A 811 12.74 29.18 8.48
C ARG A 811 13.76 28.99 9.61
N ARG A 812 14.53 27.89 9.67
CA ARG A 812 15.70 27.79 10.56
C ARG A 812 16.94 28.45 9.94
N ARG A 813 17.19 28.20 8.66
CA ARG A 813 18.28 28.83 7.90
C ARG A 813 18.13 30.35 7.83
N ASP A 814 16.89 30.83 7.63
CA ASP A 814 16.53 32.26 7.65
C ASP A 814 16.53 32.86 9.08
N GLY A 815 16.73 32.03 10.12
CA GLY A 815 16.53 32.35 11.53
C GLY A 815 17.81 32.47 12.37
N GLY A 816 19.00 32.32 11.77
CA GLY A 816 20.29 32.52 12.45
C GLY A 816 20.97 31.26 13.01
N GLU A 817 20.39 30.08 12.86
CA GLU A 817 21.08 28.81 13.14
C GLU A 817 21.92 28.37 11.92
N GLU A 818 23.13 28.91 11.76
CA GLU A 818 24.12 28.32 10.85
C GLU A 818 24.67 27.01 11.42
N VAL A 819 24.01 25.90 11.10
CA VAL A 819 24.64 24.57 11.23
C VAL A 819 25.71 24.46 10.14
N SER A 820 26.95 24.69 10.53
CA SER A 820 28.13 24.64 9.66
C SER A 820 28.31 23.26 9.03
N GLY A 821 28.29 23.23 7.70
CA GLY A 821 28.88 22.20 6.82
C GLY A 821 28.94 20.74 7.29
N VAL A 822 27.88 19.97 7.02
CA VAL A 822 28.06 18.58 6.55
C VAL A 822 27.37 18.45 5.19
N GLY A 823 28.19 18.41 4.13
CA GLY A 823 27.70 18.11 2.79
C GLY A 823 27.43 16.62 2.64
N PHE A 824 26.19 16.23 2.36
CA PHE A 824 25.89 14.88 1.91
C PHE A 824 26.38 14.71 0.46
N GLY A 825 27.59 14.20 0.32
CA GLY A 825 28.13 13.72 -0.94
C GLY A 825 27.82 12.24 -1.13
N ILE A 826 26.92 11.96 -2.07
CA ILE A 826 26.65 10.67 -2.75
C ILE A 826 26.45 9.46 -1.82
#